data_AF-A0A497B122-F1
#
_entry.id   AF-A0A497B122-F1
#
_cell.length_a   1.000
_cell.length_b   1.000
_cell.length_c   1.000
_cell.angle_alpha   90.00
_cell.angle_beta   90.00
_cell.angle_gamma   90.00
#
_symmetry.space_group_name_H-M   'P 1'
#
loop_
_entity.id
_entity.type
_entity.pdbx_description
1 polymer ?
#
loop_
_entity_poly.entity_id
_entity_poly.type
_entity_poly.pdbx_seq_one_letter_code
_entity_poly.pdbx_strand_id
1 'polypeptide(L)'
;MIRITFLGTRGLVEEQNEAHKHHTAYIIEDGKQRVLFDFGETWAQEPLPNVDAIWISHAHPDHIGGLDGRVVDIPIFCSAVTKSLLPKGLKANDVHIIEHKKEFDLLKWRALPFPVTHSIIAPATGLRLVVDGQVIVLPSDVLYFESADDLMKDAILYIADGSTLEKSLVRKHKETGELFGHAALRQQLRWCQKYGVPLLFAIHYGKEPIGMTDPVLARWLQQTQEAVAPDASAHIAWDGKVVEIEGNRVRWRRKRGEWVEETLTQSRVSVPLVRPPFKYPVGKARLAPRLVDLLPEHKRYVEPFCGAAAVFFAKEPSEEEILADIDPDVIFALKWMRNATEKDIREFSRLELVGTRADFERIKNRKPRTPTERAHKVIYLLRFSWAANRISFSAPDGGRDLKAFVRDLPRWRQRLKDAHLLVQDWRKTLDEFDSTGTLFYLDPPYEDTKNVGDAPTAEELADRLRRLKGKFLLTWRGDIKPFKESGFQIRKVVHHSNPNFADVVWTEYIIANYDLPRKRFEVRYSQDTPKKIEIPEIRVSLLPRGIPAKAQGVADAFGIAEHPEHTLVKPATVRIESGDRVLIVGHSGSGKSLLLARLVKELKAATPQFEENKPCVDHFKDLDFNEALAIFARCGLSDVYFMLRTPAELSDGQ
;
A
#
# COMPACT_ATOMS: atom_id res chain seq x y z
N MET A 1 -15.81 -19.78 13.34
CA MET A 1 -14.67 -19.36 14.20
C MET A 1 -13.47 -20.24 13.87
N ILE A 2 -12.31 -19.64 13.64
CA ILE A 2 -11.04 -20.32 13.39
C ILE A 2 -10.23 -20.30 14.67
N ARG A 3 -9.62 -21.41 15.05
CA ARG A 3 -8.72 -21.50 16.19
C ARG A 3 -7.37 -22.05 15.75
N ILE A 4 -6.31 -21.41 16.22
CA ILE A 4 -4.92 -21.77 15.92
C ILE A 4 -4.20 -22.03 17.24
N THR A 5 -3.60 -23.22 17.36
CA THR A 5 -2.77 -23.59 18.50
C THR A 5 -1.34 -23.81 18.02
N PHE A 6 -0.43 -22.92 18.41
CA PHE A 6 1.00 -23.04 18.10
C PHE A 6 1.62 -24.03 19.09
N LEU A 7 1.91 -25.25 18.65
CA LEU A 7 2.50 -26.28 19.51
C LEU A 7 4.00 -26.01 19.68
N GLY A 8 4.70 -25.78 18.57
CA GLY A 8 6.12 -25.48 18.51
C GLY A 8 6.39 -24.34 17.54
N THR A 9 7.33 -23.47 17.89
CA THR A 9 7.60 -22.20 17.19
C THR A 9 9.06 -22.00 16.81
N ARG A 10 9.93 -22.98 17.05
CA ARG A 10 11.37 -22.89 16.79
C ARG A 10 11.73 -23.50 15.43
N GLY A 11 12.65 -22.87 14.69
CA GLY A 11 13.30 -23.48 13.52
C GLY A 11 14.49 -24.36 13.92
N LEU A 12 15.22 -24.92 12.97
CA LEU A 12 16.36 -25.81 13.24
C LEU A 12 17.60 -25.03 13.75
N VAL A 13 17.61 -24.72 15.04
CA VAL A 13 18.72 -24.05 15.74
C VAL A 13 18.98 -24.67 17.10
N GLU A 14 20.22 -24.56 17.59
CA GLU A 14 20.60 -25.10 18.91
C GLU A 14 19.98 -24.29 20.05
N GLU A 15 19.83 -22.98 19.86
CA GLU A 15 19.25 -22.08 20.84
C GLU A 15 17.79 -22.46 21.13
N GLN A 16 17.42 -22.39 22.41
CA GLN A 16 16.05 -22.55 22.88
C GLN A 16 15.85 -21.74 24.15
N ASN A 17 14.60 -21.43 24.44
CA ASN A 17 14.21 -20.84 25.71
C ASN A 17 12.88 -21.43 26.16
N GLU A 18 12.37 -21.02 27.33
CA GLU A 18 11.14 -21.59 27.88
C GLU A 18 9.91 -21.43 26.97
N ALA A 19 9.90 -20.42 26.11
CA ALA A 19 8.81 -20.09 25.20
C ALA A 19 8.90 -20.80 23.83
N HIS A 20 10.11 -21.21 23.44
CA HIS A 20 10.43 -21.73 22.11
C HIS A 20 11.33 -22.97 22.25
N LYS A 21 10.75 -24.07 22.74
CA LYS A 21 11.44 -25.35 22.94
C LYS A 21 11.28 -26.27 21.74
N HIS A 22 10.07 -26.29 21.19
CA HIS A 22 9.69 -27.27 20.19
C HIS A 22 9.81 -26.72 18.77
N HIS A 23 10.31 -27.56 17.88
CA HIS A 23 10.31 -27.33 16.45
C HIS A 23 8.89 -27.12 15.92
N THR A 24 8.81 -26.39 14.81
CA THR A 24 7.58 -25.91 14.18
C THR A 24 6.50 -26.99 14.10
N ALA A 25 5.36 -26.70 14.72
CA ALA A 25 4.14 -27.48 14.64
C ALA A 25 2.96 -26.62 15.11
N TYR A 26 1.86 -26.60 14.38
CA TYR A 26 0.65 -25.89 14.81
C TYR A 26 -0.62 -26.54 14.27
N ILE A 27 -1.73 -26.36 14.99
CA ILE A 27 -3.03 -26.89 14.60
C ILE A 27 -3.93 -25.72 14.22
N ILE A 28 -4.60 -25.84 13.09
CA ILE A 28 -5.74 -24.98 12.72
C ILE A 28 -7.01 -25.81 12.84
N GLU A 29 -8.09 -25.23 13.36
CA GLU A 29 -9.41 -25.87 13.47
C GLU A 29 -10.55 -24.86 13.33
N ASP A 30 -11.73 -25.32 12.88
CA ASP A 30 -12.94 -24.49 12.71
C ASP A 30 -14.20 -25.08 13.40
N GLY A 31 -13.98 -26.00 14.35
CA GLY A 31 -15.01 -26.77 15.02
C GLY A 31 -15.59 -27.93 14.19
N LYS A 32 -15.29 -28.02 12.89
CA LYS A 32 -15.73 -29.11 11.99
C LYS A 32 -14.59 -30.06 11.61
N GLN A 33 -13.36 -29.59 11.67
CA GLN A 33 -12.14 -30.36 11.45
C GLN A 33 -10.92 -29.70 12.11
N ARG A 34 -9.84 -30.46 12.25
CA ARG A 34 -8.56 -30.07 12.86
C ARG A 34 -7.44 -30.59 11.97
N VAL A 35 -6.57 -29.70 11.50
CA VAL A 35 -5.42 -30.07 10.65
C VAL A 35 -4.13 -29.67 11.35
N LEU A 36 -3.20 -30.61 11.46
CA LEU A 36 -1.84 -30.37 11.93
C LEU A 36 -0.98 -29.87 10.77
N PHE A 37 -0.30 -28.76 10.96
CA PHE A 37 0.66 -28.18 10.02
C PHE A 37 2.05 -28.38 10.58
N ASP A 38 2.81 -29.24 9.90
CA ASP A 38 4.15 -29.68 10.27
C ASP A 38 4.24 -30.34 11.67
N PHE A 39 5.27 -31.15 11.88
CA PHE A 39 5.54 -31.85 13.11
C PHE A 39 7.05 -32.15 13.24
N GLY A 40 7.79 -31.15 13.70
CA GLY A 40 9.26 -31.22 13.79
C GLY A 40 9.84 -32.23 14.79
N GLU A 41 11.13 -32.53 14.63
CA GLU A 41 11.88 -33.58 15.35
C GLU A 41 11.74 -33.58 16.88
N THR A 42 11.62 -32.42 17.52
CA THR A 42 11.44 -32.33 18.98
C THR A 42 10.16 -32.99 19.48
N TRP A 43 9.21 -33.30 18.58
CA TRP A 43 7.97 -34.00 18.90
C TRP A 43 8.06 -35.51 18.76
N ALA A 44 9.21 -36.08 18.35
CA ALA A 44 9.37 -37.51 18.09
C ALA A 44 8.96 -38.41 19.27
N GLN A 45 9.11 -37.93 20.51
CA GLN A 45 8.75 -38.68 21.73
C GLN A 45 7.35 -38.36 22.28
N GLU A 46 6.68 -37.35 21.74
CA GLU A 46 5.36 -36.91 22.20
C GLU A 46 4.24 -37.63 21.44
N PRO A 47 3.03 -37.83 22.00
CA PRO A 47 1.93 -38.41 21.24
C PRO A 47 1.54 -37.53 20.05
N LEU A 48 1.13 -38.15 18.95
CA LEU A 48 0.58 -37.41 17.81
C LEU A 48 -0.72 -36.74 18.29
N PRO A 49 -0.92 -35.43 18.05
CA PRO A 49 -2.16 -34.75 18.42
C PRO A 49 -3.37 -35.41 17.76
N ASN A 50 -4.51 -35.42 18.44
CA ASN A 50 -5.77 -35.85 17.82
C ASN A 50 -6.17 -34.84 16.74
N VAL A 51 -5.98 -35.18 15.46
CA VAL A 51 -6.28 -34.35 14.30
C VAL A 51 -6.84 -35.20 13.16
N ASP A 52 -7.52 -34.57 12.21
CA ASP A 52 -8.18 -35.24 11.10
C ASP A 52 -7.27 -35.41 9.88
N ALA A 53 -6.22 -34.58 9.76
CA ALA A 53 -5.21 -34.66 8.70
C ALA A 53 -3.92 -33.95 9.09
N ILE A 54 -2.85 -34.21 8.33
CA ILE A 54 -1.55 -33.56 8.45
C ILE A 54 -1.19 -32.88 7.12
N TRP A 55 -0.81 -31.61 7.17
CA TRP A 55 -0.17 -30.90 6.08
C TRP A 55 1.34 -30.79 6.36
N ILE A 56 2.17 -31.19 5.40
CA ILE A 56 3.63 -31.01 5.49
C ILE A 56 4.10 -30.02 4.43
N SER A 57 4.70 -28.92 4.88
CA SER A 57 5.25 -27.86 4.02
C SER A 57 6.44 -28.37 3.20
N HIS A 58 7.39 -29.05 3.85
CA HIS A 58 8.58 -29.63 3.24
C HIS A 58 9.30 -30.65 4.13
N ALA A 59 10.23 -31.40 3.55
CA ALA A 59 10.97 -32.46 4.23
C ALA A 59 12.25 -31.93 4.89
N HIS A 60 12.10 -31.18 5.98
CA HIS A 60 13.20 -30.71 6.82
C HIS A 60 13.00 -31.18 8.29
N PRO A 61 14.06 -31.49 9.06
CA PRO A 61 13.91 -32.14 10.36
C PRO A 61 12.98 -31.44 11.36
N ASP A 62 12.98 -30.11 11.40
CA ASP A 62 12.10 -29.26 12.21
C ASP A 62 10.67 -29.10 11.68
N HIS A 63 10.33 -29.70 10.53
CA HIS A 63 8.97 -29.75 9.98
C HIS A 63 8.39 -31.16 9.88
N ILE A 64 9.21 -32.20 9.74
CA ILE A 64 8.72 -33.58 9.55
C ILE A 64 9.32 -34.60 10.52
N GLY A 65 10.44 -34.28 11.19
CA GLY A 65 11.20 -35.26 11.96
C GLY A 65 10.40 -35.92 13.09
N GLY A 66 9.37 -35.25 13.60
CA GLY A 66 8.50 -35.78 14.66
C GLY A 66 7.64 -36.96 14.19
N LEU A 67 7.49 -37.18 12.89
CA LEU A 67 6.75 -38.31 12.32
C LEU A 67 7.59 -39.59 12.16
N ASP A 68 8.90 -39.54 12.35
CA ASP A 68 9.75 -40.72 12.20
C ASP A 68 9.38 -41.82 13.22
N GLY A 69 9.41 -43.06 12.76
CA GLY A 69 9.03 -44.24 13.55
C GLY A 69 7.53 -44.40 13.85
N ARG A 70 6.64 -43.56 13.30
CA ARG A 70 5.19 -43.61 13.58
C ARG A 70 4.39 -44.40 12.55
N VAL A 71 3.24 -44.90 13.00
CA VAL A 71 2.14 -45.31 12.12
C VAL A 71 1.13 -44.17 12.07
N VAL A 72 0.80 -43.70 10.87
CA VAL A 72 -0.15 -42.61 10.66
C VAL A 72 -1.23 -43.09 9.69
N ASP A 73 -2.45 -43.23 10.22
CA ASP A 73 -3.63 -43.72 9.50
C ASP A 73 -4.54 -42.61 8.95
N ILE A 74 -4.28 -41.36 9.34
CA ILE A 74 -4.98 -40.18 8.84
C ILE A 74 -4.30 -39.62 7.57
N PRO A 75 -5.03 -38.90 6.71
CA PRO A 75 -4.48 -38.31 5.49
C PRO A 75 -3.29 -37.38 5.74
N ILE A 76 -2.20 -37.59 4.99
CA ILE A 76 -1.06 -36.68 4.91
C ILE A 76 -1.03 -36.00 3.55
N PHE A 77 -1.06 -34.67 3.52
CA PHE A 77 -0.99 -33.85 2.32
C PHE A 77 0.41 -33.22 2.20
N CYS A 78 1.07 -33.46 1.07
CA CYS A 78 2.40 -32.91 0.81
C CYS A 78 2.76 -32.90 -0.69
N SER A 79 3.80 -32.16 -1.07
CA SER A 79 4.29 -32.15 -2.45
C SER A 79 4.89 -33.50 -2.86
N ALA A 80 5.00 -33.77 -4.16
CA ALA A 80 5.66 -34.98 -4.67
C ALA A 80 7.11 -35.10 -4.18
N VAL A 81 7.83 -33.97 -4.08
CA VAL A 81 9.21 -33.92 -3.57
C VAL A 81 9.24 -34.27 -2.09
N THR A 82 8.36 -33.68 -1.28
CA THR A 82 8.22 -33.98 0.15
C THR A 82 7.91 -35.45 0.38
N LYS A 83 7.01 -36.04 -0.41
CA LYS A 83 6.67 -37.48 -0.34
C LYS A 83 7.89 -38.38 -0.55
N SER A 84 8.76 -38.02 -1.49
CA SER A 84 9.99 -38.79 -1.77
C SER A 84 11.03 -38.73 -0.65
N LEU A 85 10.88 -37.77 0.27
CA LEU A 85 11.79 -37.48 1.37
C LEU A 85 11.15 -37.70 2.75
N LEU A 86 9.99 -38.36 2.83
CA LEU A 86 9.38 -38.73 4.12
C LEU A 86 10.37 -39.58 4.95
N PRO A 87 10.35 -39.47 6.30
CA PRO A 87 11.19 -40.28 7.17
C PRO A 87 11.01 -41.78 6.90
N LYS A 88 12.11 -42.53 6.86
CA LYS A 88 12.07 -43.97 6.55
C LYS A 88 11.28 -44.78 7.58
N GLY A 89 11.24 -44.34 8.84
CA GLY A 89 10.47 -45.02 9.89
C GLY A 89 8.98 -44.67 9.87
N LEU A 90 8.54 -43.69 9.09
CA LEU A 90 7.13 -43.33 8.97
C LEU A 90 6.38 -44.37 8.11
N LYS A 91 5.39 -45.02 8.71
CA LYS A 91 4.37 -45.83 8.04
C LYS A 91 3.13 -44.99 7.82
N ALA A 92 3.09 -44.27 6.71
CA ALA A 92 1.93 -43.46 6.31
C ALA A 92 1.02 -44.25 5.37
N ASN A 93 -0.20 -44.55 5.82
CA ASN A 93 -1.15 -45.37 5.07
C ASN A 93 -1.98 -44.58 4.05
N ASP A 94 -2.07 -43.26 4.20
CA ASP A 94 -2.82 -42.38 3.29
C ASP A 94 -2.05 -41.09 2.99
N VAL A 95 -1.40 -41.01 1.82
CA VAL A 95 -0.57 -39.86 1.40
C VAL A 95 -1.07 -39.27 0.10
N HIS A 96 -1.59 -38.06 0.18
CA HIS A 96 -2.12 -37.25 -0.91
C HIS A 96 -1.05 -36.31 -1.46
N ILE A 97 -0.75 -36.46 -2.74
CA ILE A 97 0.21 -35.59 -3.45
C ILE A 97 -0.53 -34.36 -3.95
N ILE A 98 -0.03 -33.19 -3.61
CA ILE A 98 -0.58 -31.90 -4.06
C ILE A 98 0.21 -31.35 -5.25
N GLU A 99 -0.49 -30.64 -6.12
CA GLU A 99 0.08 -29.93 -7.27
C GLU A 99 0.05 -28.42 -6.99
N HIS A 100 1.19 -27.74 -7.17
CA HIS A 100 1.25 -26.28 -7.04
C HIS A 100 0.33 -25.58 -8.04
N LYS A 101 -0.18 -24.40 -7.64
CA LYS A 101 -1.04 -23.52 -8.46
C LYS A 101 -2.39 -24.15 -8.86
N LYS A 102 -2.78 -25.27 -8.23
CA LYS A 102 -4.07 -25.94 -8.44
C LYS A 102 -4.80 -26.05 -7.11
N GLU A 103 -6.03 -25.55 -7.07
CA GLU A 103 -6.86 -25.66 -5.87
C GLU A 103 -7.22 -27.11 -5.59
N PHE A 104 -7.26 -27.49 -4.32
CA PHE A 104 -7.73 -28.77 -3.83
C PHE A 104 -8.48 -28.60 -2.50
N ASP A 105 -9.20 -29.64 -2.10
CA ASP A 105 -9.88 -29.67 -0.81
C ASP A 105 -8.98 -30.32 0.25
N LEU A 106 -8.52 -29.52 1.20
CA LEU A 106 -7.90 -29.98 2.43
C LEU A 106 -9.00 -30.32 3.42
N LEU A 107 -9.51 -31.56 3.30
CA LEU A 107 -10.75 -32.02 3.93
C LEU A 107 -11.93 -31.10 3.50
N LYS A 108 -12.47 -30.26 4.39
CA LYS A 108 -13.57 -29.32 4.10
C LYS A 108 -13.08 -27.91 3.71
N TRP A 109 -11.78 -27.66 3.71
CA TRP A 109 -11.21 -26.34 3.40
C TRP A 109 -10.67 -26.29 1.98
N ARG A 110 -10.86 -25.16 1.31
CA ARG A 110 -10.24 -24.94 0.00
C ARG A 110 -8.81 -24.47 0.20
N ALA A 111 -7.87 -25.13 -0.45
CA ALA A 111 -6.45 -24.85 -0.34
C ALA A 111 -5.84 -24.64 -1.73
N LEU A 112 -5.00 -23.60 -1.85
CA LEU A 112 -4.17 -23.35 -3.03
C LEU A 112 -2.70 -23.40 -2.60
N PRO A 113 -1.98 -24.49 -2.91
CA PRO A 113 -0.57 -24.60 -2.63
C PRO A 113 0.25 -23.80 -3.64
N PHE A 114 1.31 -23.16 -3.17
CA PHE A 114 2.20 -22.34 -4.01
C PHE A 114 3.68 -22.63 -3.71
N PRO A 115 4.54 -22.55 -4.74
CA PRO A 115 5.97 -22.77 -4.56
C PRO A 115 6.57 -21.61 -3.75
N VAL A 116 7.47 -21.96 -2.83
CA VAL A 116 8.22 -20.99 -2.04
C VAL A 116 9.72 -21.17 -2.30
N THR A 117 10.38 -20.08 -2.64
CA THR A 117 11.84 -20.03 -2.67
C THR A 117 12.32 -20.05 -1.22
N HIS A 118 12.97 -21.13 -0.80
CA HIS A 118 13.52 -21.28 0.57
C HIS A 118 14.72 -22.22 0.60
N SER A 119 14.58 -23.44 0.09
CA SER A 119 15.65 -24.45 0.08
C SER A 119 15.68 -25.19 -1.25
N ILE A 120 16.88 -25.48 -1.73
CA ILE A 120 17.11 -26.26 -2.97
C ILE A 120 17.02 -27.76 -2.67
N ILE A 121 17.37 -28.17 -1.45
CA ILE A 121 17.40 -29.57 -1.02
C ILE A 121 16.01 -30.02 -0.55
N ALA A 122 15.30 -29.13 0.15
CA ALA A 122 13.97 -29.39 0.67
C ALA A 122 13.01 -28.26 0.23
N PRO A 123 12.58 -28.25 -1.05
CA PRO A 123 11.69 -27.22 -1.57
C PRO A 123 10.41 -27.08 -0.74
N ALA A 124 10.09 -25.83 -0.37
CA ALA A 124 8.95 -25.51 0.45
C ALA A 124 7.68 -25.27 -0.36
N THR A 125 6.56 -25.74 0.19
CA THR A 125 5.22 -25.45 -0.32
C THR A 125 4.45 -24.61 0.69
N GLY A 126 4.17 -23.37 0.31
CA GLY A 126 3.26 -22.51 1.04
C GLY A 126 1.80 -22.84 0.69
N LEU A 127 0.88 -22.40 1.54
CA LEU A 127 -0.55 -22.66 1.39
C LEU A 127 -1.37 -21.37 1.54
N ARG A 128 -2.22 -21.08 0.56
CA ARG A 128 -3.32 -20.13 0.71
C ARG A 128 -4.57 -20.94 1.04
N LEU A 129 -5.10 -20.75 2.24
CA LEU A 129 -6.15 -21.57 2.81
C LEU A 129 -7.42 -20.73 3.03
N VAL A 130 -8.58 -21.27 2.65
CA VAL A 130 -9.89 -20.68 2.94
C VAL A 130 -10.58 -21.50 4.03
N VAL A 131 -10.67 -20.93 5.22
CA VAL A 131 -11.29 -21.54 6.41
C VAL A 131 -12.46 -20.67 6.83
N ASP A 132 -13.67 -21.23 6.91
CA ASP A 132 -14.87 -20.50 7.34
C ASP A 132 -15.07 -19.16 6.57
N GLY A 133 -14.78 -19.16 5.27
CA GLY A 133 -14.85 -17.99 4.39
C GLY A 133 -13.70 -16.98 4.54
N GLN A 134 -12.80 -17.16 5.49
CA GLN A 134 -11.63 -16.32 5.72
C GLN A 134 -10.39 -16.88 5.02
N VAL A 135 -9.54 -15.98 4.51
CA VAL A 135 -8.31 -16.36 3.79
C VAL A 135 -7.12 -16.26 4.74
N ILE A 136 -6.35 -17.33 4.84
CA ILE A 136 -5.10 -17.44 5.61
C ILE A 136 -3.97 -17.78 4.64
N VAL A 137 -2.81 -17.11 4.78
CA VAL A 137 -1.62 -17.40 3.97
C VAL A 137 -0.50 -17.92 4.88
N LEU A 138 0.01 -19.10 4.50
CA LEU A 138 0.94 -19.93 5.27
C LEU A 138 2.14 -20.30 4.41
N PRO A 139 3.15 -19.43 4.24
CA PRO A 139 4.34 -19.76 3.47
C PRO A 139 5.24 -20.81 4.12
N SER A 140 5.10 -21.07 5.43
CA SER A 140 6.10 -21.77 6.27
C SER A 140 7.43 -21.01 6.25
N ASP A 141 8.42 -21.54 5.55
CA ASP A 141 9.77 -21.03 5.48
C ASP A 141 9.92 -20.33 4.13
N VAL A 142 10.33 -19.06 4.13
CA VAL A 142 10.19 -18.23 2.94
C VAL A 142 11.32 -17.24 2.80
N LEU A 143 12.01 -17.28 1.66
CA LEU A 143 12.72 -16.14 1.11
C LEU A 143 11.84 -15.31 0.17
N TYR A 144 11.07 -15.98 -0.69
CA TYR A 144 10.23 -15.35 -1.69
C TYR A 144 9.15 -16.31 -2.23
N PHE A 145 8.05 -15.76 -2.74
CA PHE A 145 7.06 -16.49 -3.54
C PHE A 145 6.52 -15.60 -4.66
N GLU A 146 6.22 -16.20 -5.82
CA GLU A 146 5.65 -15.50 -6.97
C GLU A 146 4.17 -15.18 -6.77
N SER A 147 3.62 -14.27 -7.59
CA SER A 147 2.17 -13.99 -7.66
C SER A 147 1.54 -13.56 -6.33
N ALA A 148 2.31 -12.83 -5.52
CA ALA A 148 1.89 -12.40 -4.19
C ALA A 148 0.59 -11.58 -4.19
N ASP A 149 0.29 -10.81 -5.26
CA ASP A 149 -0.98 -10.09 -5.41
C ASP A 149 -2.20 -11.02 -5.36
N ASP A 150 -2.14 -12.18 -6.03
CA ASP A 150 -3.25 -13.15 -6.06
C ASP A 150 -3.29 -13.98 -4.78
N LEU A 151 -2.11 -14.35 -4.25
CA LEU A 151 -2.00 -15.18 -3.04
C LEU A 151 -2.48 -14.44 -1.79
N MET A 152 -2.05 -13.20 -1.62
CA MET A 152 -2.34 -12.37 -0.44
C MET A 152 -3.71 -11.68 -0.55
N LYS A 153 -4.39 -11.81 -1.70
CA LYS A 153 -5.69 -11.19 -1.92
C LYS A 153 -6.71 -11.66 -0.88
N ASP A 154 -7.30 -10.68 -0.21
CA ASP A 154 -8.34 -10.82 0.82
C ASP A 154 -7.88 -11.65 2.04
N ALA A 155 -6.56 -11.89 2.17
CA ALA A 155 -5.98 -12.56 3.32
C ALA A 155 -6.21 -11.73 4.58
N ILE A 156 -6.78 -12.37 5.61
CA ILE A 156 -6.95 -11.76 6.93
C ILE A 156 -5.80 -12.09 7.88
N LEU A 157 -5.07 -13.16 7.60
CA LEU A 157 -3.97 -13.65 8.43
C LEU A 157 -2.81 -14.12 7.56
N TYR A 158 -1.61 -13.71 7.94
CA TYR A 158 -0.34 -14.24 7.43
C TYR A 158 0.48 -14.84 8.58
N ILE A 159 0.83 -16.13 8.49
CA ILE A 159 1.72 -16.79 9.45
C ILE A 159 3.16 -16.71 8.92
N ALA A 160 3.98 -15.89 9.57
CA ALA A 160 5.28 -15.46 9.06
C ALA A 160 6.44 -16.35 9.51
N ASP A 161 7.46 -16.44 8.65
CA ASP A 161 8.77 -17.02 8.97
C ASP A 161 9.56 -16.07 9.87
N GLY A 162 9.92 -16.51 11.06
CA GLY A 162 10.63 -15.74 12.08
C GLY A 162 12.13 -16.00 12.10
N SER A 163 12.71 -16.62 11.06
CA SER A 163 14.12 -17.01 11.03
C SER A 163 15.09 -15.85 11.24
N THR A 164 14.79 -14.69 10.64
CA THR A 164 15.58 -13.46 10.80
C THR A 164 14.69 -12.23 10.96
N LEU A 165 15.23 -11.20 11.62
CA LEU A 165 14.46 -10.01 11.99
C LEU A 165 14.57 -8.88 10.95
N GLU A 166 15.77 -8.29 10.81
CA GLU A 166 15.99 -7.07 10.03
C GLU A 166 16.46 -7.34 8.59
N LYS A 167 17.35 -8.33 8.41
CA LYS A 167 17.97 -8.64 7.11
C LYS A 167 17.62 -10.06 6.67
N SER A 168 17.22 -10.18 5.40
CA SER A 168 16.99 -11.49 4.78
C SER A 168 18.31 -12.28 4.70
N LEU A 169 18.26 -13.56 5.02
CA LEU A 169 19.36 -14.48 4.84
C LEU A 169 19.28 -15.05 3.42
N VAL A 170 20.06 -14.49 2.50
CA VAL A 170 20.06 -14.90 1.10
C VAL A 170 21.37 -15.58 0.75
N ARG A 171 21.26 -16.83 0.27
CA ARG A 171 22.37 -17.60 -0.27
C ARG A 171 22.13 -17.87 -1.75
N LYS A 172 23.21 -18.09 -2.49
CA LYS A 172 23.19 -18.40 -3.91
C LYS A 172 23.90 -19.72 -4.16
N HIS A 173 23.24 -20.64 -4.85
CA HIS A 173 23.86 -21.89 -5.27
C HIS A 173 24.98 -21.61 -6.27
N LYS A 174 26.15 -22.22 -6.06
CA LYS A 174 27.38 -21.87 -6.79
C LYS A 174 27.29 -22.19 -8.29
N GLU A 175 26.57 -23.25 -8.65
CA GLU A 175 26.51 -23.73 -10.04
C GLU A 175 25.27 -23.21 -10.78
N THR A 176 24.08 -23.40 -10.21
CA THR A 176 22.80 -23.02 -10.83
C THR A 176 22.47 -21.54 -10.68
N GLY A 177 23.10 -20.86 -9.71
CA GLY A 177 22.82 -19.46 -9.39
C GLY A 177 21.48 -19.20 -8.71
N GLU A 178 20.74 -20.26 -8.36
CA GLU A 178 19.45 -20.19 -7.67
C GLU A 178 19.61 -19.62 -6.26
N LEU A 179 18.64 -18.79 -5.84
CA LEU A 179 18.63 -18.14 -4.53
C LEU A 179 17.84 -18.98 -3.53
N PHE A 180 18.30 -19.02 -2.28
CA PHE A 180 17.64 -19.75 -1.21
C PHE A 180 17.93 -19.10 0.15
N GLY A 181 17.10 -19.38 1.16
CA GLY A 181 17.23 -18.89 2.54
C GLY A 181 15.90 -18.37 3.10
N HIS A 182 15.96 -17.25 3.82
CA HIS A 182 14.81 -16.70 4.56
C HIS A 182 14.68 -15.18 4.38
N ALA A 183 13.44 -14.70 4.33
CA ALA A 183 13.06 -13.32 4.29
C ALA A 183 12.99 -12.78 5.71
N ALA A 184 13.59 -11.61 5.94
CA ALA A 184 13.46 -10.94 7.22
C ALA A 184 12.00 -10.68 7.57
N LEU A 185 11.66 -10.79 8.86
CA LEU A 185 10.33 -10.48 9.38
C LEU A 185 9.92 -9.04 9.05
N ARG A 186 10.87 -8.09 9.02
CA ARG A 186 10.66 -6.72 8.51
C ARG A 186 10.15 -6.69 7.06
N GLN A 187 10.68 -7.54 6.19
CA GLN A 187 10.26 -7.62 4.79
C GLN A 187 8.87 -8.24 4.66
N GLN A 188 8.57 -9.24 5.49
CA GLN A 188 7.25 -9.88 5.51
C GLN A 188 6.15 -8.94 6.04
N LEU A 189 6.47 -8.08 7.01
CA LEU A 189 5.58 -6.98 7.42
C LEU A 189 5.27 -6.03 6.26
N ARG A 190 6.27 -5.67 5.44
CA ARG A 190 6.04 -4.86 4.24
C ARG A 190 5.11 -5.56 3.24
N TRP A 191 5.17 -6.89 3.13
CA TRP A 191 4.20 -7.63 2.33
C TRP A 191 2.79 -7.51 2.91
N CYS A 192 2.62 -7.66 4.23
CA CYS A 192 1.32 -7.47 4.88
C CYS A 192 0.76 -6.06 4.64
N GLN A 193 1.58 -5.03 4.79
CA GLN A 193 1.21 -3.65 4.46
C GLN A 193 0.82 -3.49 2.98
N LYS A 194 1.67 -3.98 2.07
CA LYS A 194 1.47 -3.86 0.62
C LYS A 194 0.15 -4.49 0.17
N TYR A 195 -0.17 -5.68 0.70
CA TYR A 195 -1.33 -6.45 0.27
C TYR A 195 -2.55 -6.26 1.19
N GLY A 196 -2.45 -5.40 2.21
CA GLY A 196 -3.54 -5.11 3.13
C GLY A 196 -3.94 -6.30 4.01
N VAL A 197 -2.95 -7.12 4.41
CA VAL A 197 -3.18 -8.21 5.36
C VAL A 197 -3.13 -7.66 6.78
N PRO A 198 -4.25 -7.67 7.52
CA PRO A 198 -4.40 -6.93 8.77
C PRO A 198 -3.77 -7.65 9.98
N LEU A 199 -3.40 -8.93 9.87
CA LEU A 199 -2.90 -9.72 10.99
C LEU A 199 -1.70 -10.57 10.58
N LEU A 200 -0.64 -10.51 11.40
CA LEU A 200 0.55 -11.33 11.27
C LEU A 200 0.86 -12.04 12.60
N PHE A 201 1.12 -13.35 12.53
CA PHE A 201 1.76 -14.10 13.62
C PHE A 201 3.11 -14.64 13.16
N ALA A 202 4.19 -14.28 13.84
CA ALA A 202 5.52 -14.83 13.57
C ALA A 202 5.71 -16.17 14.30
N ILE A 203 6.26 -17.16 13.59
CA ILE A 203 6.65 -18.48 14.11
C ILE A 203 8.03 -18.86 13.55
N HIS A 204 8.46 -20.12 13.70
CA HIS A 204 9.70 -20.64 13.11
C HIS A 204 10.91 -19.73 13.39
N TYR A 205 11.19 -19.48 14.66
CA TYR A 205 12.25 -18.56 15.05
C TYR A 205 13.64 -19.17 14.89
N GLY A 206 14.54 -18.37 14.31
CA GLY A 206 15.96 -18.69 14.24
C GLY A 206 16.73 -18.22 15.48
N LYS A 207 18.07 -18.35 15.40
CA LYS A 207 19.01 -18.08 16.50
C LYS A 207 18.85 -16.70 17.13
N GLU A 208 18.79 -15.66 16.29
CA GLU A 208 18.70 -14.26 16.74
C GLU A 208 17.42 -13.99 17.55
N PRO A 209 16.20 -14.24 17.00
CA PRO A 209 14.98 -14.04 17.77
C PRO A 209 14.89 -14.89 19.04
N ILE A 210 15.35 -16.15 19.04
CA ILE A 210 15.33 -16.99 20.25
C ILE A 210 16.29 -16.49 21.33
N GLY A 211 17.42 -15.91 20.93
CA GLY A 211 18.35 -15.25 21.84
C GLY A 211 17.76 -13.99 22.50
N MET A 212 16.68 -13.43 21.96
CA MET A 212 15.92 -12.35 22.60
C MET A 212 14.92 -12.94 23.61
N THR A 213 14.67 -12.21 24.69
CA THR A 213 13.51 -12.53 25.54
C THR A 213 12.22 -12.13 24.82
N ASP A 214 11.12 -12.85 25.01
CA ASP A 214 9.83 -12.54 24.37
C ASP A 214 9.40 -11.07 24.52
N PRO A 215 9.57 -10.38 25.66
CA PRO A 215 9.23 -8.96 25.75
C PRO A 215 10.08 -8.07 24.84
N VAL A 216 11.35 -8.43 24.63
CA VAL A 216 12.26 -7.70 23.72
C VAL A 216 11.88 -7.98 22.27
N LEU A 217 11.62 -9.24 21.92
CA LEU A 217 11.20 -9.61 20.57
C LEU A 217 9.84 -9.00 20.21
N ALA A 218 8.87 -9.05 21.14
CA ALA A 218 7.56 -8.42 20.95
C ALA A 218 7.67 -6.90 20.78
N ARG A 219 8.51 -6.23 21.57
CA ARG A 219 8.76 -4.79 21.41
C ARG A 219 9.43 -4.46 20.09
N TRP A 220 10.41 -5.26 19.67
CA TRP A 220 11.05 -5.11 18.36
C TRP A 220 10.03 -5.26 17.22
N LEU A 221 9.18 -6.30 17.30
CA LEU A 221 8.14 -6.56 16.31
C LEU A 221 7.15 -5.41 16.24
N GLN A 222 6.68 -4.92 17.39
CA GLN A 222 5.78 -3.77 17.47
C GLN A 222 6.40 -2.52 16.84
N GLN A 223 7.63 -2.15 17.20
CA GLN A 223 8.30 -0.97 16.64
C GLN A 223 8.52 -1.09 15.14
N THR A 224 8.85 -2.28 14.66
CA THR A 224 9.04 -2.54 13.23
C THR A 224 7.72 -2.48 12.48
N GLN A 225 6.66 -3.09 13.03
CA GLN A 225 5.30 -3.03 12.50
C GLN A 225 4.81 -1.59 12.41
N GLU A 226 4.91 -0.79 13.49
CA GLU A 226 4.54 0.63 13.47
C GLU A 226 5.30 1.42 12.38
N ALA A 227 6.55 1.04 12.09
CA ALA A 227 7.40 1.73 11.12
C ALA A 227 7.14 1.33 9.66
N VAL A 228 6.80 0.07 9.38
CA VAL A 228 6.72 -0.45 7.99
C VAL A 228 5.37 -1.05 7.60
N ALA A 229 4.52 -1.35 8.59
CA ALA A 229 3.20 -1.93 8.41
C ALA A 229 2.18 -1.39 9.44
N PRO A 230 1.98 -0.06 9.54
CA PRO A 230 1.13 0.56 10.56
C PRO A 230 -0.32 0.08 10.55
N ASP A 231 -0.77 -0.51 9.44
CA ASP A 231 -2.15 -0.98 9.24
C ASP A 231 -2.34 -2.47 9.52
N ALA A 232 -1.26 -3.18 9.87
CA ALA A 232 -1.29 -4.59 10.26
C ALA A 232 -0.98 -4.74 11.75
N SER A 233 -1.66 -5.65 12.41
CA SER A 233 -1.37 -6.04 13.79
C SER A 233 -0.42 -7.25 13.76
N ALA A 234 0.75 -7.10 14.38
CA ALA A 234 1.79 -8.12 14.35
C ALA A 234 2.10 -8.64 15.75
N HIS A 235 2.14 -9.97 15.87
CA HIS A 235 2.36 -10.63 17.15
C HIS A 235 3.35 -11.78 17.04
N ILE A 236 4.09 -12.00 18.11
CA ILE A 236 4.90 -13.21 18.28
C ILE A 236 4.00 -14.39 18.69
N ALA A 237 4.24 -15.55 18.09
CA ALA A 237 3.78 -16.82 18.65
C ALA A 237 4.80 -17.37 19.67
N TRP A 238 4.36 -18.29 20.53
CA TRP A 238 5.20 -19.09 21.42
C TRP A 238 4.53 -20.47 21.61
N ASP A 239 5.27 -21.43 22.14
CA ASP A 239 4.79 -22.80 22.36
C ASP A 239 3.59 -22.80 23.32
N GLY A 240 2.47 -23.37 22.87
CA GLY A 240 1.19 -23.40 23.58
C GLY A 240 0.31 -22.15 23.39
N LYS A 241 0.70 -21.18 22.55
CA LYS A 241 -0.15 -20.02 22.27
C LYS A 241 -1.42 -20.43 21.51
N VAL A 242 -2.56 -19.90 21.96
CA VAL A 242 -3.86 -20.10 21.32
C VAL A 242 -4.38 -18.77 20.79
N VAL A 243 -4.84 -18.77 19.54
CA VAL A 243 -5.47 -17.64 18.84
C VAL A 243 -6.83 -18.08 18.31
N GLU A 244 -7.83 -17.23 18.42
CA GLU A 244 -9.17 -17.43 17.88
C GLU A 244 -9.58 -16.24 17.02
N ILE A 245 -10.15 -16.52 15.86
CA ILE A 245 -10.53 -15.53 14.84
C ILE A 245 -11.99 -15.75 14.46
N GLU A 246 -12.77 -14.69 14.53
CA GLU A 246 -14.19 -14.66 14.18
C GLU A 246 -14.50 -13.39 13.39
N GLY A 247 -14.60 -13.52 12.07
CA GLY A 247 -14.71 -12.37 11.17
C GLY A 247 -13.49 -11.46 11.31
N ASN A 248 -13.70 -10.22 11.77
CA ASN A 248 -12.64 -9.25 12.03
C ASN A 248 -12.20 -9.20 13.49
N ARG A 249 -12.77 -10.03 14.38
CA ARG A 249 -12.36 -10.09 15.79
C ARG A 249 -11.31 -11.18 15.96
N VAL A 250 -10.24 -10.84 16.66
CA VAL A 250 -9.14 -11.74 16.96
C VAL A 250 -8.90 -11.69 18.45
N ARG A 251 -8.81 -12.86 19.09
CA ARG A 251 -8.41 -12.94 20.49
C ARG A 251 -7.35 -14.00 20.70
N TRP A 252 -6.48 -13.79 21.67
CA TRP A 252 -5.45 -14.76 22.02
C TRP A 252 -5.21 -14.81 23.52
N ARG A 253 -4.71 -15.95 23.99
CA ARG A 253 -4.37 -16.14 25.39
C ARG A 253 -2.95 -15.67 25.66
N ARG A 254 -2.75 -14.82 26.68
CA ARG A 254 -1.42 -14.48 27.22
C ARG A 254 -0.84 -15.66 27.98
N LYS A 255 0.48 -15.67 28.21
CA LYS A 255 1.15 -16.69 29.05
C LYS A 255 0.57 -16.81 30.47
N ARG A 256 0.04 -15.71 31.02
CA ARG A 256 -0.65 -15.68 32.33
C ARG A 256 -2.09 -16.20 32.30
N GLY A 257 -2.59 -16.63 31.15
CA GLY A 257 -3.91 -17.24 30.98
C GLY A 257 -5.04 -16.27 30.61
N GLU A 258 -4.80 -14.96 30.67
CA GLU A 258 -5.76 -13.90 30.29
C GLU A 258 -6.02 -13.91 28.78
N TRP A 259 -7.27 -13.70 28.38
CA TRP A 259 -7.63 -13.42 27.00
C TRP A 259 -7.45 -11.93 26.69
N VAL A 260 -6.86 -11.65 25.54
CA VAL A 260 -6.79 -10.33 24.93
C VAL A 260 -7.55 -10.38 23.63
N GLU A 261 -8.30 -9.34 23.33
CA GLU A 261 -9.06 -9.23 22.09
C GLU A 261 -8.69 -7.93 21.37
N GLU A 262 -8.71 -8.02 20.05
CA GLU A 262 -8.51 -6.92 19.12
C GLU A 262 -9.53 -7.04 17.97
N THR A 263 -9.98 -5.90 17.46
CA THR A 263 -10.78 -5.84 16.24
C THR A 263 -9.89 -5.35 15.10
N LEU A 264 -9.67 -6.22 14.12
CA LEU A 264 -8.90 -5.91 12.92
C LEU A 264 -9.60 -4.80 12.14
N THR A 265 -8.88 -3.71 11.92
CA THR A 265 -9.32 -2.68 10.97
C THR A 265 -8.79 -3.08 9.60
N GLN A 266 -9.69 -3.44 8.67
CA GLN A 266 -9.32 -3.57 7.26
C GLN A 266 -9.10 -2.18 6.69
N SER A 267 -7.98 -1.57 7.02
CA SER A 267 -7.53 -0.38 6.34
C SER A 267 -6.66 -0.84 5.16
N ARG A 268 -7.27 -0.94 3.97
CA ARG A 268 -6.47 -0.83 2.74
C ARG A 268 -5.98 0.61 2.67
N VAL A 269 -4.95 0.94 3.45
CA VAL A 269 -4.23 2.19 3.25
C VAL A 269 -3.28 1.91 2.10
N SER A 270 -3.69 2.35 0.91
CA SER A 270 -2.72 2.72 -0.12
C SER A 270 -1.66 3.59 0.55
N VAL A 271 -0.40 3.15 0.55
CA VAL A 271 0.71 4.02 0.97
C VAL A 271 0.48 5.37 0.29
N PRO A 272 0.35 6.46 1.05
CA PRO A 272 -0.15 7.71 0.49
C PRO A 272 0.81 8.14 -0.62
N LEU A 273 0.31 8.11 -1.87
CA LEU A 273 1.03 8.57 -3.06
C LEU A 273 1.64 9.94 -2.76
N VAL A 274 2.96 10.00 -2.64
CA VAL A 274 3.64 11.28 -2.48
C VAL A 274 3.59 11.93 -3.86
N ARG A 275 2.93 13.07 -3.97
CA ARG A 275 2.90 13.80 -5.24
C ARG A 275 4.28 14.42 -5.51
N PRO A 276 4.72 14.53 -6.77
CA PRO A 276 6.00 15.15 -7.06
C PRO A 276 6.05 16.62 -6.59
N PRO A 277 7.24 17.08 -6.13
CA PRO A 277 7.43 18.38 -5.47
C PRO A 277 7.31 19.58 -6.41
N PHE A 278 7.38 19.36 -7.71
CA PHE A 278 7.24 20.40 -8.73
C PHE A 278 6.80 19.77 -10.06
N LYS A 279 6.47 20.62 -11.02
CA LYS A 279 6.23 20.20 -12.40
C LYS A 279 7.56 20.13 -13.14
N TYR A 280 7.60 19.30 -14.17
CA TYR A 280 8.71 19.23 -15.11
C TYR A 280 8.14 19.04 -16.52
N PRO A 281 8.83 19.52 -17.58
CA PRO A 281 8.41 19.26 -18.95
C PRO A 281 8.12 17.78 -19.15
N VAL A 282 7.00 17.47 -19.81
CA VAL A 282 6.56 16.09 -20.11
C VAL A 282 6.33 15.20 -18.87
N GLY A 283 6.23 15.79 -17.67
CA GLY A 283 6.19 15.03 -16.42
C GLY A 283 5.00 14.05 -16.28
N LYS A 284 5.30 12.86 -15.75
CA LYS A 284 4.36 11.73 -15.65
C LYS A 284 3.56 11.66 -14.36
N ALA A 285 3.39 12.77 -13.64
CA ALA A 285 2.70 12.80 -12.34
C ALA A 285 1.31 12.12 -12.35
N ARG A 286 0.54 12.27 -13.45
CA ARG A 286 -0.78 11.62 -13.61
C ARG A 286 -0.69 10.14 -14.00
N LEU A 287 0.36 9.75 -14.72
CA LEU A 287 0.56 8.37 -15.19
C LEU A 287 1.30 7.51 -14.17
N ALA A 288 2.05 8.14 -13.26
CA ALA A 288 2.95 7.51 -12.31
C ALA A 288 2.32 6.36 -11.51
N PRO A 289 1.13 6.49 -10.89
CA PRO A 289 0.53 5.36 -10.15
C PRO A 289 0.33 4.12 -11.02
N ARG A 290 -0.02 4.31 -12.30
CA ARG A 290 -0.21 3.20 -13.23
C ARG A 290 1.11 2.63 -13.75
N LEU A 291 2.14 3.47 -13.90
CA LEU A 291 3.48 3.01 -14.25
C LEU A 291 4.08 2.19 -13.11
N VAL A 292 3.82 2.56 -11.86
CA VAL A 292 4.22 1.82 -10.67
C VAL A 292 3.66 0.39 -10.69
N ASP A 293 2.41 0.21 -11.11
CA ASP A 293 1.78 -1.11 -11.26
C ASP A 293 2.47 -2.02 -12.30
N LEU A 294 3.33 -1.45 -13.16
CA LEU A 294 4.09 -2.19 -14.17
C LEU A 294 5.53 -2.50 -13.73
N LEU A 295 5.99 -1.90 -12.63
CA LEU A 295 7.35 -2.11 -12.16
C LEU A 295 7.49 -3.53 -11.60
N PRO A 296 8.41 -4.37 -12.13
CA PRO A 296 8.69 -5.67 -11.56
C PRO A 296 9.40 -5.48 -10.22
N GLU A 297 9.51 -6.55 -9.45
CA GLU A 297 10.34 -6.53 -8.25
C GLU A 297 11.81 -6.19 -8.56
N HIS A 298 12.41 -5.41 -7.67
CA HIS A 298 13.76 -4.88 -7.82
C HIS A 298 14.35 -4.46 -6.47
N LYS A 299 15.67 -4.57 -6.34
CA LYS A 299 16.41 -4.09 -5.16
C LYS A 299 16.91 -2.67 -5.35
N ARG A 300 17.42 -2.37 -6.54
CA ARG A 300 17.89 -1.05 -6.93
C ARG A 300 16.92 -0.43 -7.92
N TYR A 301 16.51 0.81 -7.66
CA TYR A 301 15.69 1.61 -8.57
C TYR A 301 16.50 2.79 -9.11
N VAL A 302 16.46 3.02 -10.42
CA VAL A 302 17.24 4.08 -11.06
C VAL A 302 16.36 4.87 -12.03
N GLU A 303 16.32 6.19 -11.90
CA GLU A 303 15.76 7.11 -12.90
C GLU A 303 16.89 7.93 -13.55
N PRO A 304 17.37 7.57 -14.76
CA PRO A 304 18.41 8.33 -15.46
C PRO A 304 17.94 9.71 -15.98
N PHE A 305 16.62 9.90 -16.06
CA PHE A 305 15.94 11.11 -16.50
C PHE A 305 14.89 11.50 -15.46
N CYS A 306 15.30 11.74 -14.22
CA CYS A 306 14.34 11.78 -13.12
C CYS A 306 13.34 12.94 -13.24
N GLY A 307 13.74 14.11 -13.74
CA GLY A 307 12.89 15.30 -13.80
C GLY A 307 12.26 15.60 -12.42
N ALA A 308 10.93 15.59 -12.34
CA ALA A 308 10.21 15.75 -11.07
C ALA A 308 10.16 14.49 -10.18
N ALA A 309 10.81 13.40 -10.59
CA ALA A 309 10.87 12.09 -9.95
C ALA A 309 9.46 11.51 -9.68
N ALA A 310 8.56 11.66 -10.66
CA ALA A 310 7.14 11.36 -10.47
C ALA A 310 6.88 9.89 -10.13
N VAL A 311 7.59 8.96 -10.76
CA VAL A 311 7.44 7.52 -10.50
C VAL A 311 8.10 7.16 -9.17
N PHE A 312 9.29 7.67 -8.87
CA PHE A 312 9.94 7.55 -7.56
C PHE A 312 9.03 7.93 -6.38
N PHE A 313 8.35 9.08 -6.46
CA PHE A 313 7.46 9.52 -5.38
C PHE A 313 6.16 8.70 -5.30
N ALA A 314 5.74 8.08 -6.41
CA ALA A 314 4.55 7.23 -6.47
C ALA A 314 4.81 5.77 -6.07
N LYS A 315 6.06 5.29 -6.17
CA LYS A 315 6.43 3.91 -5.81
C LYS A 315 6.84 3.77 -4.35
N GLU A 316 6.73 2.54 -3.86
CA GLU A 316 7.36 2.13 -2.62
C GLU A 316 8.89 2.27 -2.68
N PRO A 317 9.57 2.63 -1.57
CA PRO A 317 11.03 2.69 -1.51
C PRO A 317 11.69 1.34 -1.83
N SER A 318 12.79 1.36 -2.57
CA SER A 318 13.67 0.20 -2.79
C SER A 318 14.85 0.20 -1.81
N GLU A 319 15.63 -0.89 -1.76
CA GLU A 319 16.85 -0.97 -0.94
C GLU A 319 17.85 0.13 -1.30
N GLU A 320 17.98 0.43 -2.60
CA GLU A 320 18.84 1.49 -3.13
C GLU A 320 18.09 2.26 -4.23
N GLU A 321 18.12 3.59 -4.19
CA GLU A 321 17.41 4.44 -5.15
C GLU A 321 18.30 5.56 -5.68
N ILE A 322 18.44 5.63 -7.00
CA ILE A 322 19.27 6.61 -7.70
C ILE A 322 18.37 7.49 -8.57
N LEU A 323 18.40 8.79 -8.34
CA LEU A 323 17.78 9.79 -9.21
C LEU A 323 18.89 10.60 -9.88
N ALA A 324 18.99 10.47 -11.20
CA ALA A 324 19.92 11.21 -12.02
C ALA A 324 19.18 12.07 -13.04
N ASP A 325 19.75 13.24 -13.32
CA ASP A 325 19.30 14.12 -14.38
C ASP A 325 20.49 14.93 -14.91
N ILE A 326 20.44 15.31 -16.18
CA ILE A 326 21.43 16.20 -16.78
C ILE A 326 21.22 17.64 -16.30
N ASP A 327 19.99 18.00 -15.89
CA ASP A 327 19.67 19.32 -15.38
C ASP A 327 20.17 19.52 -13.93
N PRO A 328 21.21 20.35 -13.73
CA PRO A 328 21.78 20.55 -12.40
C PRO A 328 20.81 21.25 -11.44
N ASP A 329 19.84 22.03 -11.94
CA ASP A 329 18.89 22.75 -11.09
C ASP A 329 17.81 21.82 -10.53
N VAL A 330 17.39 20.80 -11.29
CA VAL A 330 16.46 19.76 -10.81
C VAL A 330 17.07 19.00 -9.65
N ILE A 331 18.28 18.48 -9.85
CA ILE A 331 19.01 17.73 -8.82
C ILE A 331 19.34 18.62 -7.63
N PHE A 332 19.69 19.89 -7.87
CA PHE A 332 19.88 20.86 -6.80
C PHE A 332 18.60 21.05 -5.97
N ALA A 333 17.43 21.19 -6.60
CA ALA A 333 16.16 21.35 -5.89
C ALA A 333 15.84 20.11 -5.04
N LEU A 334 16.00 18.89 -5.58
CA LEU A 334 15.83 17.64 -4.84
C LEU A 334 16.80 17.56 -3.64
N LYS A 335 18.08 17.91 -3.84
CA LYS A 335 19.10 17.94 -2.77
C LYS A 335 18.77 18.96 -1.69
N TRP A 336 18.33 20.16 -2.07
CA TRP A 336 17.93 21.18 -1.10
C TRP A 336 16.73 20.68 -0.27
N MET A 337 15.71 20.09 -0.88
CA MET A 337 14.56 19.55 -0.13
C MET A 337 14.96 18.43 0.86
N ARG A 338 15.90 17.57 0.47
CA ARG A 338 16.43 16.50 1.33
C ARG A 338 17.21 17.06 2.52
N ASN A 339 18.03 18.08 2.29
CA ASN A 339 19.04 18.54 3.25
C ASN A 339 18.65 19.83 4.00
N ALA A 340 17.56 20.51 3.60
CA ALA A 340 17.15 21.78 4.20
C ALA A 340 16.94 21.65 5.71
N THR A 341 17.60 22.53 6.46
CA THR A 341 17.42 22.66 7.91
C THR A 341 16.16 23.45 8.22
N GLU A 342 15.68 23.39 9.47
CA GLU A 342 14.57 24.25 9.92
C GLU A 342 14.85 25.74 9.71
N LYS A 343 16.11 26.15 9.76
CA LYS A 343 16.51 27.53 9.45
C LYS A 343 16.28 27.85 7.97
N ASP A 344 16.69 26.95 7.07
CA ASP A 344 16.51 27.12 5.62
C ASP A 344 15.03 27.16 5.24
N ILE A 345 14.20 26.32 5.87
CA ILE A 345 12.75 26.30 5.65
C ILE A 345 12.11 27.62 6.10
N ARG A 346 12.53 28.16 7.26
CA ARG A 346 12.08 29.47 7.75
C ARG A 346 12.51 30.61 6.84
N GLU A 347 13.74 30.58 6.32
CA GLU A 347 14.23 31.56 5.35
C GLU A 347 13.42 31.47 4.04
N PHE A 348 13.24 30.27 3.50
CA PHE A 348 12.45 30.02 2.28
C PHE A 348 11.02 30.55 2.43
N SER A 349 10.39 30.33 3.59
CA SER A 349 9.02 30.75 3.87
C SER A 349 8.84 32.26 3.94
N ARG A 350 9.93 33.04 4.07
CA ARG A 350 9.92 34.52 4.05
C ARG A 350 10.11 35.10 2.66
N LEU A 351 10.50 34.28 1.67
CA LEU A 351 10.68 34.71 0.29
C LEU A 351 9.34 34.80 -0.45
N GLU A 352 9.36 35.31 -1.67
CA GLU A 352 8.14 35.54 -2.44
C GLU A 352 7.44 34.23 -2.83
N LEU A 353 6.32 33.93 -2.20
CA LEU A 353 5.60 32.66 -2.44
C LEU A 353 4.52 32.76 -3.50
N VAL A 354 4.15 33.96 -3.96
CA VAL A 354 3.03 34.19 -4.89
C VAL A 354 3.54 34.40 -6.31
N GLY A 355 2.87 33.76 -7.28
CA GLY A 355 3.17 33.83 -8.71
C GLY A 355 2.54 35.02 -9.42
N THR A 356 3.26 36.12 -9.65
CA THR A 356 2.82 37.18 -10.59
C THR A 356 3.79 37.28 -11.77
N ARG A 357 3.37 37.88 -12.89
CA ARG A 357 4.26 38.06 -14.06
C ARG A 357 5.47 38.94 -13.70
N ALA A 358 5.26 40.01 -12.93
CA ALA A 358 6.34 40.88 -12.46
C ALA A 358 7.31 40.15 -11.51
N ASP A 359 6.77 39.37 -10.58
CA ASP A 359 7.58 38.55 -9.67
C ASP A 359 8.38 37.48 -10.42
N PHE A 360 7.77 36.85 -11.42
CA PHE A 360 8.43 35.85 -12.25
C PHE A 360 9.65 36.43 -12.98
N GLU A 361 9.50 37.57 -13.66
CA GLU A 361 10.65 38.22 -14.32
C GLU A 361 11.71 38.67 -13.32
N ARG A 362 11.30 39.19 -12.16
CA ARG A 362 12.23 39.57 -11.08
C ARG A 362 13.02 38.37 -10.55
N ILE A 363 12.35 37.26 -10.26
CA ILE A 363 12.96 36.03 -9.72
C ILE A 363 13.82 35.34 -10.77
N LYS A 364 13.37 35.31 -12.03
CA LYS A 364 14.14 34.81 -13.18
C LYS A 364 15.49 35.52 -13.32
N ASN A 365 15.49 36.84 -13.16
CA ASN A 365 16.70 37.67 -13.27
C ASN A 365 17.48 37.82 -11.95
N ARG A 366 16.95 37.35 -10.81
CA ARG A 366 17.63 37.38 -9.50
C ARG A 366 18.91 36.55 -9.54
N LYS A 367 20.01 37.11 -9.01
CA LYS A 367 21.25 36.36 -8.71
C LYS A 367 21.20 35.86 -7.26
N PRO A 368 20.94 34.57 -7.01
CA PRO A 368 20.84 34.05 -5.65
C PRO A 368 22.19 34.09 -4.94
N ARG A 369 22.19 34.48 -3.66
CA ARG A 369 23.35 34.59 -2.78
C ARG A 369 23.45 33.42 -1.81
N THR A 370 22.32 32.81 -1.45
CA THR A 370 22.26 31.65 -0.56
C THR A 370 21.74 30.41 -1.30
N PRO A 371 22.03 29.18 -0.82
CA PRO A 371 21.40 27.97 -1.34
C PRO A 371 19.86 28.04 -1.27
N THR A 372 19.31 28.65 -0.22
CA THR A 372 17.86 28.83 -0.06
C THR A 372 17.27 29.80 -1.08
N GLU A 373 17.93 30.91 -1.38
CA GLU A 373 17.54 31.80 -2.48
C GLU A 373 17.62 31.11 -3.85
N ARG A 374 18.63 30.26 -4.06
CA ARG A 374 18.73 29.45 -5.29
C ARG A 374 17.58 28.45 -5.38
N ALA A 375 17.26 27.76 -4.28
CA ALA A 375 16.16 26.79 -4.23
C ALA A 375 14.83 27.48 -4.50
N HIS A 376 14.61 28.63 -3.87
CA HIS A 376 13.45 29.48 -4.13
C HIS A 376 13.34 29.84 -5.61
N LYS A 377 14.40 30.36 -6.22
CA LYS A 377 14.41 30.69 -7.64
C LYS A 377 14.04 29.48 -8.52
N VAL A 378 14.70 28.35 -8.33
CA VAL A 378 14.47 27.14 -9.15
C VAL A 378 13.04 26.62 -9.00
N ILE A 379 12.59 26.40 -7.75
CA ILE A 379 11.25 25.86 -7.45
C ILE A 379 10.15 26.82 -7.93
N TYR A 380 10.36 28.12 -7.75
CA TYR A 380 9.44 29.16 -8.22
C TYR A 380 9.29 29.10 -9.74
N LEU A 381 10.40 29.10 -10.49
CA LEU A 381 10.35 29.06 -11.95
C LEU A 381 9.73 27.75 -12.46
N LEU A 382 10.03 26.60 -11.86
CA LEU A 382 9.43 25.31 -12.24
C LEU A 382 7.90 25.29 -11.99
N ARG A 383 7.41 25.97 -10.96
CA ARG A 383 5.98 25.97 -10.61
C ARG A 383 5.16 27.03 -11.35
N PHE A 384 5.76 28.15 -11.71
CA PHE A 384 5.08 29.31 -12.30
C PHE A 384 5.37 29.55 -13.79
N SER A 385 6.15 28.69 -14.43
CA SER A 385 6.37 28.75 -15.88
C SER A 385 5.44 27.84 -16.68
N TRP A 386 5.22 28.18 -17.94
CA TRP A 386 4.45 27.39 -18.90
C TRP A 386 5.15 26.05 -19.11
N ALA A 387 4.42 24.95 -18.91
CA ALA A 387 4.96 23.59 -18.99
C ALA A 387 6.24 23.36 -18.15
N ALA A 388 6.46 24.13 -17.08
CA ALA A 388 7.68 24.12 -16.28
C ALA A 388 8.97 24.48 -17.05
N ASN A 389 8.87 25.18 -18.18
CA ASN A 389 10.01 25.50 -19.05
C ASN A 389 10.99 26.53 -18.46
N ARG A 390 10.67 27.18 -17.32
CA ARG A 390 11.43 28.25 -16.65
C ARG A 390 11.66 29.53 -17.49
N ILE A 391 11.08 29.60 -18.70
CA ILE A 391 11.26 30.71 -19.65
C ILE A 391 10.07 31.66 -19.61
N SER A 392 8.85 31.13 -19.73
CA SER A 392 7.64 31.94 -19.93
C SER A 392 6.71 31.80 -18.73
N PHE A 393 6.25 32.91 -18.17
CA PHE A 393 5.30 32.89 -17.05
C PHE A 393 3.96 32.27 -17.46
N SER A 394 3.43 31.39 -16.61
CA SER A 394 2.10 30.78 -16.74
C SER A 394 1.59 30.34 -15.37
N ALA A 395 1.03 31.28 -14.61
CA ALA A 395 0.19 30.97 -13.47
C ALA A 395 -1.30 31.10 -13.88
N PRO A 396 -2.19 30.20 -13.47
CA PRO A 396 -3.62 30.45 -13.56
C PRO A 396 -4.01 31.57 -12.59
N ASP A 397 -4.92 32.44 -13.01
CA ASP A 397 -5.43 33.54 -12.18
C ASP A 397 -5.96 33.00 -10.84
N GLY A 398 -5.39 33.48 -9.73
CA GLY A 398 -5.94 33.32 -8.39
C GLY A 398 -5.58 32.07 -7.58
N GLY A 399 -4.55 31.27 -7.92
CA GLY A 399 -4.33 30.12 -7.03
C GLY A 399 -3.13 29.18 -7.05
N ARG A 400 -1.91 29.64 -7.28
CA ARG A 400 -0.75 28.91 -6.74
C ARG A 400 0.14 29.83 -5.95
N ASP A 401 0.43 29.41 -4.72
CA ASP A 401 1.55 29.91 -3.95
C ASP A 401 2.47 28.73 -3.59
N LEU A 402 3.63 29.03 -3.02
CA LEU A 402 4.56 28.04 -2.49
C LEU A 402 4.25 27.63 -1.04
N LYS A 403 3.13 28.08 -0.44
CA LYS A 403 2.79 27.69 0.95
C LYS A 403 2.48 26.20 1.05
N ALA A 404 1.77 25.65 0.07
CA ALA A 404 1.54 24.21 -0.03
C ALA A 404 2.86 23.42 -0.19
N PHE A 405 3.82 23.99 -0.91
CA PHE A 405 5.16 23.40 -1.03
C PHE A 405 5.85 23.34 0.35
N VAL A 406 5.87 24.44 1.10
CA VAL A 406 6.46 24.46 2.45
C VAL A 406 5.79 23.44 3.37
N ARG A 407 4.45 23.35 3.34
CA ARG A 407 3.68 22.38 4.13
C ARG A 407 4.06 20.92 3.81
N ASP A 408 4.25 20.60 2.55
CA ASP A 408 4.47 19.22 2.09
C ASP A 408 5.97 18.83 2.10
N LEU A 409 6.87 19.79 2.30
CA LEU A 409 8.32 19.62 2.33
C LEU A 409 8.81 18.50 3.29
N PRO A 410 8.30 18.35 4.52
CA PRO A 410 8.70 17.24 5.39
C PRO A 410 8.45 15.86 4.77
N ARG A 411 7.39 15.69 3.97
CA ARG A 411 7.07 14.43 3.30
C ARG A 411 8.08 14.12 2.19
N TRP A 412 8.44 15.12 1.37
CA TRP A 412 9.46 14.95 0.34
C TRP A 412 10.84 14.71 0.94
N ARG A 413 11.18 15.44 2.01
CA ARG A 413 12.42 15.24 2.75
C ARG A 413 12.55 13.80 3.25
N GLN A 414 11.49 13.26 3.84
CA GLN A 414 11.45 11.88 4.32
C GLN A 414 11.61 10.88 3.17
N ARG A 415 10.90 11.06 2.05
CA ARG A 415 10.96 10.14 0.90
C ARG A 415 12.32 10.16 0.19
N LEU A 416 13.01 11.31 0.18
CA LEU A 416 14.31 11.50 -0.45
C LEU A 416 15.51 11.14 0.44
N LYS A 417 15.30 10.84 1.73
CA LYS A 417 16.38 10.78 2.72
C LYS A 417 17.52 9.82 2.34
N ASP A 418 17.18 8.68 1.74
CA ASP A 418 18.12 7.62 1.35
C ASP A 418 18.43 7.63 -0.16
N ALA A 419 17.82 8.53 -0.94
CA ALA A 419 18.01 8.57 -2.39
C ALA A 419 19.36 9.22 -2.77
N HIS A 420 20.06 8.58 -3.70
CA HIS A 420 21.28 9.10 -4.32
C HIS A 420 20.90 10.08 -5.44
N LEU A 421 21.34 11.33 -5.33
CA LEU A 421 20.95 12.43 -6.23
C LEU A 421 22.15 12.87 -7.08
N LEU A 422 22.12 12.63 -8.39
CA LEU A 422 23.28 12.78 -9.28
C LEU A 422 22.99 13.74 -10.44
N VAL A 423 23.88 14.71 -10.66
CA VAL A 423 23.90 15.47 -11.92
C VAL A 423 24.74 14.65 -12.88
N GLN A 424 24.09 13.88 -13.76
CA GLN A 424 24.78 12.87 -14.56
C GLN A 424 24.03 12.57 -15.86
N ASP A 425 24.79 12.36 -16.94
CA ASP A 425 24.25 11.88 -18.21
C ASP A 425 23.70 10.45 -18.08
N TRP A 426 22.60 10.19 -18.78
CA TRP A 426 21.90 8.91 -18.70
C TRP A 426 22.77 7.73 -19.13
N ARG A 427 23.69 7.89 -20.10
CA ARG A 427 24.57 6.80 -20.57
C ARG A 427 25.46 6.32 -19.43
N LYS A 428 26.10 7.28 -18.75
CA LYS A 428 26.95 7.01 -17.58
C LYS A 428 26.13 6.43 -16.42
N THR A 429 24.93 6.95 -16.16
CA THR A 429 24.02 6.39 -15.15
C THR A 429 23.66 4.93 -15.45
N LEU A 430 23.39 4.58 -16.71
CA LEU A 430 23.17 3.19 -17.08
C LEU A 430 24.43 2.34 -16.87
N ASP A 431 25.62 2.82 -17.28
CA ASP A 431 26.88 2.08 -17.09
C ASP A 431 27.19 1.78 -15.61
N GLU A 432 27.01 2.77 -14.74
CA GLU A 432 27.43 2.71 -13.34
C GLU A 432 26.51 1.84 -12.48
N PHE A 433 25.20 1.83 -12.77
CA PHE A 433 24.21 1.19 -11.92
C PHE A 433 23.64 -0.11 -12.46
N ASP A 434 24.02 -0.55 -13.67
CA ASP A 434 23.50 -1.77 -14.28
C ASP A 434 23.92 -3.05 -13.54
N SER A 435 22.91 -3.78 -13.07
CA SER A 435 23.06 -5.10 -12.48
C SER A 435 21.74 -5.88 -12.56
N THR A 436 21.79 -7.20 -12.37
CA THR A 436 20.59 -8.06 -12.43
C THR A 436 19.52 -7.72 -11.38
N GLY A 437 19.87 -6.99 -10.31
CA GLY A 437 18.93 -6.51 -9.29
C GLY A 437 18.39 -5.09 -9.53
N THR A 438 18.73 -4.48 -10.67
CA THR A 438 18.39 -3.08 -11.00
C THR A 438 17.17 -3.00 -11.89
N LEU A 439 16.27 -2.07 -11.55
CA LEU A 439 15.20 -1.60 -12.41
C LEU A 439 15.46 -0.15 -12.80
N PHE A 440 15.54 0.09 -14.10
CA PHE A 440 15.60 1.43 -14.68
C PHE A 440 14.21 1.90 -15.09
N TYR A 441 13.77 3.07 -14.62
CA TYR A 441 12.65 3.79 -15.22
C TYR A 441 13.18 4.93 -16.09
N LEU A 442 12.86 4.89 -17.38
CA LEU A 442 13.34 5.84 -18.37
C LEU A 442 12.18 6.67 -18.91
N ASP A 443 12.33 7.99 -18.82
CA ASP A 443 11.42 8.97 -19.41
C ASP A 443 12.25 10.06 -20.11
N PRO A 444 12.96 9.69 -21.20
CA PRO A 444 13.79 10.63 -21.94
C PRO A 444 12.93 11.72 -22.57
N PRO A 445 13.51 12.89 -22.90
CA PRO A 445 12.82 13.86 -23.75
C PRO A 445 12.46 13.24 -25.09
N TYR A 446 11.22 13.48 -25.55
CA TYR A 446 10.76 13.00 -26.86
C TYR A 446 11.28 13.90 -27.98
N GLU A 447 11.46 13.34 -29.17
CA GLU A 447 11.99 14.03 -30.36
C GLU A 447 11.20 15.30 -30.74
N ASP A 448 9.89 15.34 -30.44
CA ASP A 448 9.03 16.50 -30.70
C ASP A 448 9.03 17.55 -29.57
N THR A 449 9.80 17.32 -28.50
CA THR A 449 9.84 18.20 -27.33
C THR A 449 10.78 19.38 -27.58
N LYS A 450 10.21 20.56 -27.85
CA LYS A 450 10.98 21.80 -28.01
C LYS A 450 11.68 22.18 -26.69
N ASN A 451 12.93 22.63 -26.76
CA ASN A 451 13.75 23.17 -25.65
C ASN A 451 14.20 22.17 -24.58
N VAL A 452 14.27 20.88 -24.89
CA VAL A 452 15.06 19.92 -24.10
C VAL A 452 16.37 19.66 -24.85
N GLY A 453 17.48 19.45 -24.14
CA GLY A 453 18.83 19.37 -24.71
C GLY A 453 19.06 18.16 -25.63
N ASP A 454 20.24 17.55 -25.56
CA ASP A 454 20.65 16.43 -26.42
C ASP A 454 19.80 15.17 -26.16
N ALA A 455 18.62 15.09 -26.79
CA ALA A 455 17.69 13.99 -26.64
C ALA A 455 18.24 12.73 -27.32
N PRO A 456 18.22 11.55 -26.66
CA PRO A 456 18.66 10.32 -27.30
C PRO A 456 17.73 9.94 -28.46
N THR A 457 18.28 9.38 -29.53
CA THR A 457 17.47 8.82 -30.62
C THR A 457 16.87 7.47 -30.23
N ALA A 458 15.82 7.04 -30.93
CA ALA A 458 15.22 5.72 -30.72
C ALA A 458 16.25 4.58 -30.92
N GLU A 459 17.13 4.69 -31.92
CA GLU A 459 18.20 3.73 -32.20
C GLU A 459 19.20 3.65 -31.07
N GLU A 460 19.69 4.79 -30.59
CA GLU A 460 20.69 4.85 -29.52
C GLU A 460 20.13 4.25 -28.22
N LEU A 461 18.90 4.60 -27.86
CA LEU A 461 18.21 4.04 -26.71
C LEU A 461 18.02 2.53 -26.88
N ALA A 462 17.47 2.06 -28.00
CA ALA A 462 17.22 0.64 -28.22
C ALA A 462 18.51 -0.19 -28.15
N ASP A 463 19.58 0.27 -28.80
CA ASP A 463 20.88 -0.41 -28.79
C ASP A 463 21.50 -0.45 -27.39
N ARG A 464 21.35 0.63 -26.62
CA ARG A 464 21.87 0.69 -25.25
C ARG A 464 21.06 -0.19 -24.32
N LEU A 465 19.73 -0.15 -24.39
CA LEU A 465 18.83 -0.94 -23.55
C LEU A 465 18.94 -2.44 -23.83
N ARG A 466 19.27 -2.85 -25.05
CA ARG A 466 19.51 -4.26 -25.42
C ARG A 466 20.68 -4.88 -24.66
N ARG A 467 21.64 -4.06 -24.19
CA ARG A 467 22.87 -4.51 -23.51
C ARG A 467 22.74 -4.53 -21.98
N LEU A 468 21.62 -4.06 -21.42
CA LEU A 468 21.43 -4.02 -19.97
C LEU A 468 21.26 -5.41 -19.37
N LYS A 469 21.86 -5.63 -18.20
CA LYS A 469 21.62 -6.79 -17.34
C LYS A 469 20.35 -6.60 -16.52
N GLY A 470 20.06 -5.37 -16.12
CA GLY A 470 18.89 -4.97 -15.35
C GLY A 470 17.60 -4.96 -16.18
N LYS A 471 16.49 -4.86 -15.47
CA LYS A 471 15.17 -4.65 -16.07
C LYS A 471 14.96 -3.17 -16.39
N PHE A 472 14.15 -2.85 -17.38
CA PHE A 472 13.76 -1.46 -17.65
C PHE A 472 12.28 -1.29 -17.98
N LEU A 473 11.73 -0.14 -17.57
CA LEU A 473 10.46 0.39 -18.05
C LEU A 473 10.73 1.74 -18.73
N LEU A 474 10.50 1.83 -20.03
CA LEU A 474 10.67 3.04 -20.84
C LEU A 474 9.30 3.58 -21.22
N THR A 475 9.13 4.90 -21.08
CA THR A 475 8.04 5.65 -21.71
C THR A 475 8.57 6.38 -22.94
N TRP A 476 7.90 6.23 -24.09
CA TRP A 476 8.40 6.72 -25.36
C TRP A 476 7.30 7.29 -26.25
N ARG A 477 7.64 8.32 -27.02
CA ARG A 477 6.80 8.86 -28.10
C ARG A 477 7.69 9.12 -29.31
N GLY A 478 7.35 8.50 -30.43
CA GLY A 478 8.15 8.59 -31.66
C GLY A 478 8.16 7.26 -32.42
N ASP A 479 9.18 7.07 -33.27
CA ASP A 479 9.39 5.78 -33.93
C ASP A 479 9.68 4.70 -32.89
N ILE A 480 9.03 3.55 -33.08
CA ILE A 480 9.17 2.37 -32.22
C ILE A 480 9.84 1.20 -32.92
N LYS A 481 10.21 1.35 -34.20
CA LYS A 481 10.82 0.29 -34.99
C LYS A 481 12.10 -0.26 -34.34
N PRO A 482 13.05 0.56 -33.83
CA PRO A 482 14.24 0.03 -33.17
C PRO A 482 13.94 -0.81 -31.92
N PHE A 483 12.93 -0.42 -31.13
CA PHE A 483 12.50 -1.18 -29.95
C PHE A 483 11.80 -2.49 -30.31
N LYS A 484 11.01 -2.51 -31.39
CA LYS A 484 10.37 -3.74 -31.90
C LYS A 484 11.42 -4.74 -32.40
N GLU A 485 12.38 -4.28 -33.18
CA GLU A 485 13.48 -5.10 -33.71
C GLU A 485 14.38 -5.65 -32.59
N SER A 486 14.37 -4.99 -31.42
CA SER A 486 15.07 -5.45 -30.21
C SER A 486 14.31 -6.52 -29.44
N GLY A 487 13.09 -6.89 -29.85
CA GLY A 487 12.28 -7.92 -29.18
C GLY A 487 11.67 -7.48 -27.84
N PHE A 488 11.59 -6.18 -27.57
CA PHE A 488 11.00 -5.67 -26.33
C PHE A 488 9.48 -5.80 -26.30
N GLN A 489 8.93 -5.94 -25.10
CA GLN A 489 7.49 -5.87 -24.85
C GLN A 489 7.03 -4.43 -25.01
N ILE A 490 6.07 -4.19 -25.91
CA ILE A 490 5.59 -2.86 -26.23
C ILE A 490 4.08 -2.79 -26.02
N ARG A 491 3.66 -1.77 -25.27
CA ARG A 491 2.26 -1.49 -25.00
C ARG A 491 1.92 -0.07 -25.42
N LYS A 492 0.92 0.04 -26.29
CA LYS A 492 0.38 1.33 -26.73
C LYS A 492 -0.51 1.92 -25.63
N VAL A 493 -0.28 3.19 -25.32
CA VAL A 493 -1.13 4.00 -24.45
C VAL A 493 -1.74 5.12 -25.29
N VAL A 494 -3.06 5.19 -25.31
CA VAL A 494 -3.80 6.21 -26.04
C VAL A 494 -4.26 7.27 -25.05
N HIS A 495 -3.91 8.52 -25.35
CA HIS A 495 -4.27 9.69 -24.57
C HIS A 495 -5.38 10.45 -25.28
N HIS A 496 -6.48 10.71 -24.58
CA HIS A 496 -7.58 11.51 -25.10
C HIS A 496 -7.49 12.94 -24.57
N SER A 497 -7.37 13.95 -25.44
CA SER A 497 -7.36 15.35 -25.02
C SER A 497 -8.72 15.82 -24.49
N ASN A 498 -8.71 16.99 -23.86
CA ASN A 498 -9.89 17.71 -23.39
C ASN A 498 -10.80 18.10 -24.57
N PRO A 499 -12.14 17.95 -24.49
CA PRO A 499 -13.08 18.36 -25.54
C PRO A 499 -13.07 19.88 -25.89
N ASN A 500 -12.44 20.74 -25.09
CA ASN A 500 -12.31 22.18 -25.40
C ASN A 500 -11.09 22.54 -26.27
N PHE A 501 -10.15 21.62 -26.46
CA PHE A 501 -9.13 21.71 -27.49
C PHE A 501 -9.50 20.62 -28.51
N ALA A 502 -9.24 20.82 -29.81
CA ALA A 502 -9.53 19.82 -30.84
C ALA A 502 -9.13 18.41 -30.35
N ASP A 503 -9.88 17.37 -30.75
CA ASP A 503 -9.62 15.96 -30.38
C ASP A 503 -8.20 15.52 -30.79
N VAL A 504 -7.20 15.90 -30.00
CA VAL A 504 -5.81 15.54 -30.18
C VAL A 504 -5.62 14.26 -29.38
N VAL A 505 -5.76 13.16 -30.09
CA VAL A 505 -5.31 11.87 -29.62
C VAL A 505 -3.80 11.80 -29.86
N TRP A 506 -3.01 11.72 -28.79
CA TRP A 506 -1.60 11.36 -28.92
C TRP A 506 -1.37 9.95 -28.37
N THR A 507 -0.36 9.29 -28.92
CA THR A 507 0.05 7.96 -28.52
C THR A 507 1.37 8.05 -27.77
N GLU A 508 1.43 7.36 -26.64
CA GLU A 508 2.65 7.06 -25.90
C GLU A 508 2.83 5.54 -25.87
N TYR A 509 4.07 5.08 -25.76
CA TYR A 509 4.41 3.66 -25.71
C TYR A 509 5.11 3.36 -24.40
N ILE A 510 4.69 2.28 -23.76
CA ILE A 510 5.38 1.68 -22.63
C ILE A 510 6.17 0.49 -23.17
N ILE A 511 7.47 0.48 -22.93
CA ILE A 511 8.42 -0.48 -23.50
C ILE A 511 9.22 -1.12 -22.36
N ALA A 512 9.35 -2.45 -22.36
CA ALA A 512 10.07 -3.18 -21.32
C ALA A 512 10.80 -4.42 -21.87
N ASN A 513 11.86 -4.85 -21.19
CA ASN A 513 12.55 -6.13 -21.44
C ASN A 513 12.01 -7.30 -20.58
N TYR A 514 10.80 -7.17 -20.05
CA TYR A 514 10.09 -8.19 -19.29
C TYR A 514 8.59 -8.16 -19.62
N ASP A 515 7.88 -9.22 -19.26
CA ASP A 515 6.46 -9.36 -19.54
C ASP A 515 5.62 -8.28 -18.84
N LEU A 516 4.85 -7.53 -19.63
CA LEU A 516 3.94 -6.52 -19.13
C LEU A 516 2.58 -7.15 -18.75
N PRO A 517 2.00 -6.82 -17.58
CA PRO A 517 0.68 -7.32 -17.16
C PRO A 517 -0.44 -7.02 -18.15
N ARG A 518 -1.33 -8.01 -18.40
CA ARG A 518 -2.42 -7.98 -19.41
C ARG A 518 -3.59 -7.00 -19.16
N LYS A 519 -3.57 -6.17 -18.11
CA LYS A 519 -4.68 -5.20 -17.84
C LYS A 519 -4.90 -4.28 -19.06
N ARG A 520 -6.02 -3.57 -19.18
CA ARG A 520 -6.16 -2.47 -20.18
C ARG A 520 -5.55 -1.17 -19.63
N PHE A 521 -4.83 -0.41 -20.47
CA PHE A 521 -4.27 0.92 -20.12
C PHE A 521 -4.99 1.98 -20.98
N GLU A 522 -6.07 2.57 -20.47
CA GLU A 522 -6.74 3.72 -21.09
C GLU A 522 -6.63 4.93 -20.16
N VAL A 523 -5.99 6.01 -20.59
CA VAL A 523 -5.86 7.25 -19.82
C VAL A 523 -6.90 8.25 -20.30
N ARG A 524 -7.95 8.45 -19.50
CA ARG A 524 -8.92 9.54 -19.71
C ARG A 524 -8.54 10.70 -18.80
N TYR A 525 -8.27 11.86 -19.38
CA TYR A 525 -8.08 13.08 -18.61
C TYR A 525 -9.47 13.68 -18.32
N SER A 526 -10.08 13.35 -17.18
CA SER A 526 -11.28 14.07 -16.71
C SER A 526 -10.92 15.51 -16.31
N GLN A 527 -11.93 16.40 -16.28
CA GLN A 527 -11.85 17.84 -16.01
C GLN A 527 -11.36 18.21 -14.59
N ASP A 528 -10.25 17.66 -14.12
CA ASP A 528 -9.73 17.94 -12.78
C ASP A 528 -8.90 19.22 -12.80
N THR A 529 -9.58 20.32 -13.12
CA THR A 529 -9.15 21.65 -12.69
C THR A 529 -9.55 21.74 -11.22
N PRO A 530 -8.62 22.07 -10.30
CA PRO A 530 -8.98 22.27 -8.90
C PRO A 530 -10.16 23.22 -8.81
N LYS A 531 -11.31 22.75 -8.31
CA LYS A 531 -12.45 23.63 -8.10
C LYS A 531 -12.12 24.46 -6.87
N LYS A 532 -11.87 25.75 -7.08
CA LYS A 532 -11.85 26.73 -5.99
C LYS A 532 -13.31 26.91 -5.57
N ILE A 533 -13.64 26.47 -4.37
CA ILE A 533 -14.99 26.62 -3.81
C ILE A 533 -14.92 27.76 -2.82
N GLU A 534 -15.71 28.78 -3.09
CA GLU A 534 -15.97 29.85 -2.15
C GLU A 534 -17.18 29.44 -1.33
N ILE A 535 -16.94 29.24 -0.03
CA ILE A 535 -17.98 28.96 0.94
C ILE A 535 -18.36 30.33 1.51
N PRO A 536 -19.54 30.87 1.19
CA PRO A 536 -19.98 32.15 1.73
C PRO A 536 -20.21 32.04 3.25
N GLU A 537 -20.47 33.17 3.93
CA GLU A 537 -20.95 33.11 5.31
C GLU A 537 -22.27 32.33 5.34
N ILE A 538 -22.34 31.30 6.18
CA ILE A 538 -23.55 30.50 6.36
C ILE A 538 -24.12 30.84 7.74
N ARG A 539 -25.24 31.56 7.73
CA ARG A 539 -26.09 31.80 8.90
C ARG A 539 -27.33 30.94 8.82
N VAL A 540 -27.71 30.37 9.94
CA VAL A 540 -28.88 29.51 10.02
C VAL A 540 -29.70 29.88 11.23
N SER A 541 -31.00 29.97 11.02
CA SER A 541 -31.98 29.90 12.09
C SER A 541 -32.27 28.43 12.35
N LEU A 542 -31.96 27.94 13.55
CA LEU A 542 -32.09 26.53 13.94
C LEU A 542 -33.55 26.10 14.20
N LEU A 543 -34.52 26.78 13.59
CA LEU A 543 -35.92 26.43 13.71
C LEU A 543 -36.18 25.10 12.98
N PRO A 544 -36.80 24.10 13.63
CA PRO A 544 -37.37 22.95 12.93
C PRO A 544 -38.36 23.45 11.86
N ARG A 545 -38.36 22.83 10.67
CA ARG A 545 -39.31 23.16 9.58
C ARG A 545 -40.78 23.04 10.00
N GLY A 546 -41.04 22.33 11.10
CA GLY A 546 -42.24 22.45 11.91
C GLY A 546 -41.91 22.10 13.36
N ILE A 547 -42.28 22.96 14.30
CA ILE A 547 -42.16 22.65 15.73
C ILE A 547 -43.43 21.89 16.12
N PRO A 548 -43.35 20.63 16.59
CA PRO A 548 -44.53 19.94 17.11
C PRO A 548 -45.16 20.80 18.22
N ALA A 549 -46.48 20.95 18.24
CA ALA A 549 -47.17 21.87 19.17
C ALA A 549 -46.75 21.69 20.64
N LYS A 550 -46.38 20.46 21.05
CA LYS A 550 -45.82 20.17 22.37
C LYS A 550 -44.44 20.80 22.63
N ALA A 551 -43.54 20.80 21.64
CA ALA A 551 -42.22 21.41 21.78
C ALA A 551 -42.32 22.95 21.79
N GLN A 552 -43.26 23.52 21.03
CA GLN A 552 -43.55 24.96 21.07
C GLN A 552 -44.10 25.35 22.45
N GLY A 553 -45.06 24.60 22.97
CA GLY A 553 -45.62 24.85 24.30
C GLY A 553 -44.58 24.76 25.43
N VAL A 554 -43.56 23.90 25.30
CA VAL A 554 -42.43 23.85 26.25
C VAL A 554 -41.53 25.08 26.08
N ALA A 555 -41.15 25.45 24.85
CA ALA A 555 -40.32 26.63 24.60
C ALA A 555 -40.96 27.93 25.10
N ASP A 556 -42.27 28.09 24.87
CA ASP A 556 -43.07 29.22 25.34
C ASP A 556 -43.16 29.24 26.88
N ALA A 557 -43.35 28.08 27.52
CA ALA A 557 -43.40 27.96 28.98
C ALA A 557 -42.08 28.31 29.68
N PHE A 558 -40.94 28.12 28.99
CA PHE A 558 -39.62 28.52 29.47
C PHE A 558 -39.19 29.93 29.01
N GLY A 559 -40.08 30.67 28.34
CA GLY A 559 -39.80 32.04 27.88
C GLY A 559 -38.69 32.11 26.83
N ILE A 560 -38.47 31.04 26.06
CA ILE A 560 -37.47 30.99 24.99
C ILE A 560 -38.05 31.71 23.76
N ALA A 561 -38.14 33.03 23.86
CA ALA A 561 -38.54 33.90 22.77
C ALA A 561 -37.29 34.32 22.01
N GLU A 562 -37.22 33.91 20.73
CA GLU A 562 -36.18 34.23 19.75
C GLU A 562 -34.88 33.40 19.84
N HIS A 563 -34.67 32.58 18.81
CA HIS A 563 -33.38 31.95 18.55
C HIS A 563 -32.54 32.90 17.69
N PRO A 564 -31.41 33.43 18.20
CA PRO A 564 -30.57 34.31 17.41
C PRO A 564 -29.99 33.58 16.19
N GLU A 565 -29.83 34.29 15.08
CA GLU A 565 -29.11 33.75 13.91
C GLU A 565 -27.73 33.26 14.35
N HIS A 566 -27.43 31.99 14.07
CA HIS A 566 -26.14 31.41 14.39
C HIS A 566 -25.29 31.28 13.12
N THR A 567 -24.12 31.94 13.12
CA THR A 567 -23.13 31.76 12.05
C THR A 567 -22.44 30.41 12.23
N LEU A 568 -22.78 29.44 11.38
CA LEU A 568 -22.16 28.11 11.39
C LEU A 568 -20.79 28.12 10.73
N VAL A 569 -20.63 28.89 9.65
CA VAL A 569 -19.38 28.95 8.88
C VAL A 569 -19.12 30.39 8.48
N LYS A 570 -17.96 30.91 8.90
CA LYS A 570 -17.42 32.18 8.39
C LYS A 570 -16.93 31.99 6.95
N PRO A 571 -16.95 33.04 6.10
CA PRO A 571 -16.47 32.94 4.73
C PRO A 571 -15.10 32.25 4.64
N ALA A 572 -15.03 31.21 3.82
CA ALA A 572 -13.83 30.40 3.66
C ALA A 572 -13.64 30.00 2.19
N THR A 573 -12.40 29.84 1.77
CA THR A 573 -12.06 29.31 0.44
C THR A 573 -11.36 27.98 0.61
N VAL A 574 -11.88 26.95 -0.04
CA VAL A 574 -11.26 25.62 -0.05
C VAL A 574 -11.00 25.22 -1.50
N ARG A 575 -9.84 24.61 -1.76
CA ARG A 575 -9.54 23.99 -3.05
C ARG A 575 -9.74 22.49 -2.91
N ILE A 576 -10.58 21.93 -3.77
CA ILE A 576 -10.85 20.50 -3.83
C ILE A 576 -10.44 20.00 -5.21
N GLU A 577 -9.60 18.97 -5.22
CA GLU A 577 -9.14 18.26 -6.41
C GLU A 577 -9.79 16.88 -6.50
N SER A 578 -9.82 16.30 -7.69
CA SER A 578 -10.30 14.93 -7.86
C SER A 578 -9.39 13.93 -7.16
N GLY A 579 -10.00 13.00 -6.44
CA GLY A 579 -9.31 12.07 -5.56
C GLY A 579 -9.09 12.58 -4.14
N ASP A 580 -9.36 13.87 -3.85
CA ASP A 580 -9.34 14.37 -2.48
C ASP A 580 -10.51 13.77 -1.69
N ARG A 581 -10.22 13.30 -0.47
CA ARG A 581 -11.25 12.89 0.49
C ARG A 581 -11.48 14.04 1.45
N VAL A 582 -12.71 14.56 1.48
CA VAL A 582 -13.07 15.72 2.31
C VAL A 582 -13.86 15.24 3.51
N LEU A 583 -13.31 15.48 4.70
CA LEU A 583 -13.93 15.14 5.97
C LEU A 583 -14.33 16.43 6.72
N ILE A 584 -15.56 16.48 7.22
CA ILE A 584 -16.06 17.57 8.06
C ILE A 584 -16.19 17.03 9.48
N VAL A 585 -15.40 17.58 10.41
CA VAL A 585 -15.36 17.18 11.82
C VAL A 585 -15.89 18.30 12.71
N GLY A 586 -16.44 17.94 13.87
CA GLY A 586 -17.02 18.89 14.83
C GLY A 586 -18.06 18.25 15.76
N HIS A 587 -18.35 18.91 16.88
CA HIS A 587 -19.32 18.45 17.88
C HIS A 587 -20.72 18.24 17.28
N SER A 588 -21.54 17.38 17.91
CA SER A 588 -22.94 17.24 17.50
C SER A 588 -23.65 18.59 17.50
N GLY A 589 -24.50 18.86 16.50
CA GLY A 589 -25.17 20.16 16.34
C GLY A 589 -24.32 21.29 15.75
N SER A 590 -23.04 21.09 15.46
CA SER A 590 -22.15 22.16 14.92
C SER A 590 -22.35 22.51 13.44
N GLY A 591 -23.44 22.07 12.80
CA GLY A 591 -23.75 22.39 11.38
C GLY A 591 -23.02 21.57 10.31
N LYS A 592 -22.40 20.43 10.65
CA LYS A 592 -21.59 19.61 9.72
C LYS A 592 -22.34 19.18 8.47
N SER A 593 -23.54 18.62 8.64
CA SER A 593 -24.36 18.09 7.56
C SER A 593 -24.83 19.18 6.60
N LEU A 594 -25.14 20.37 7.13
CA LEU A 594 -25.52 21.51 6.30
C LEU A 594 -24.34 22.02 5.45
N LEU A 595 -23.14 22.11 6.05
CA LEU A 595 -21.93 22.44 5.32
C LEU A 595 -21.66 21.40 4.22
N LEU A 596 -21.88 20.11 4.51
CA LEU A 596 -21.74 19.03 3.54
C LEU A 596 -22.74 19.18 2.39
N ALA A 597 -24.02 19.39 2.69
CA ALA A 597 -25.06 19.57 1.69
C ALA A 597 -24.78 20.77 0.77
N ARG A 598 -24.28 21.89 1.34
CA ARG A 598 -23.86 23.05 0.56
C ARG A 598 -22.67 22.74 -0.33
N LEU A 599 -21.64 22.09 0.19
CA LEU A 599 -20.46 21.67 -0.58
C LEU A 599 -20.84 20.75 -1.73
N VAL A 600 -21.71 19.77 -1.48
CA VAL A 600 -22.25 18.86 -2.49
C VAL A 600 -22.95 19.62 -3.62
N LYS A 601 -23.81 20.60 -3.27
CA LYS A 601 -24.54 21.43 -4.24
C LYS A 601 -23.59 22.27 -5.10
N GLU A 602 -22.61 22.94 -4.49
CA GLU A 602 -21.60 23.74 -5.20
C GLU A 602 -20.70 22.87 -6.09
N LEU A 603 -20.34 21.66 -5.61
CA LEU A 603 -19.55 20.70 -6.36
C LEU A 603 -20.32 20.04 -7.51
N LYS A 604 -21.65 20.12 -7.49
CA LYS A 604 -22.56 19.30 -8.30
C LYS A 604 -22.26 17.81 -8.13
N ALA A 605 -21.95 17.40 -6.90
CA ALA A 605 -21.63 16.01 -6.59
C ALA A 605 -22.90 15.15 -6.67
N ALA A 606 -22.77 13.92 -7.14
CA ALA A 606 -23.86 12.96 -7.13
C ALA A 606 -24.28 12.68 -5.68
N THR A 607 -25.57 12.80 -5.39
CA THR A 607 -26.16 12.39 -4.12
C THR A 607 -27.15 11.25 -4.35
N PRO A 608 -27.24 10.30 -3.41
CA PRO A 608 -28.37 9.39 -3.38
C PRO A 608 -29.67 10.20 -3.28
N GLN A 609 -30.66 9.87 -4.11
CA GLN A 609 -31.98 10.49 -3.99
C GLN A 609 -32.85 9.66 -3.06
N PHE A 610 -33.40 10.31 -2.04
CA PHE A 610 -34.39 9.73 -1.15
C PHE A 610 -35.78 10.28 -1.53
N GLU A 611 -36.78 9.42 -1.62
CA GLU A 611 -38.18 9.83 -1.80
C GLU A 611 -38.69 10.54 -0.53
N GLU A 612 -39.12 11.80 -0.65
CA GLU A 612 -39.41 12.70 0.48
C GLU A 612 -40.49 12.20 1.46
N ASN A 613 -41.47 11.44 0.97
CA ASN A 613 -42.65 11.01 1.72
C ASN A 613 -42.60 9.53 2.14
N LYS A 614 -41.45 8.88 1.95
CA LYS A 614 -41.26 7.47 2.28
C LYS A 614 -40.40 7.35 3.53
N PRO A 615 -40.79 6.54 4.54
CA PRO A 615 -40.01 6.36 5.74
C PRO A 615 -38.54 6.03 5.44
N CYS A 616 -37.61 6.61 6.18
CA CYS A 616 -36.18 6.48 5.97
C CYS A 616 -35.75 5.00 5.87
N VAL A 617 -36.30 4.14 6.73
CA VAL A 617 -36.02 2.69 6.72
C VAL A 617 -36.41 1.99 5.42
N ASP A 618 -37.47 2.44 4.74
CA ASP A 618 -38.01 1.77 3.54
C ASP A 618 -37.16 2.05 2.28
N HIS A 619 -36.22 3.00 2.35
CA HIS A 619 -35.22 3.21 1.30
C HIS A 619 -34.12 2.15 1.30
N PHE A 620 -34.04 1.34 2.37
CA PHE A 620 -33.04 0.30 2.57
C PHE A 620 -33.65 -1.10 2.61
N LYS A 621 -34.82 -1.29 2.00
CA LYS A 621 -35.59 -2.55 1.99
C LYS A 621 -34.84 -3.79 1.48
N ASP A 622 -33.75 -3.58 0.74
CA ASP A 622 -32.90 -4.66 0.19
C ASP A 622 -31.79 -5.10 1.17
N LEU A 623 -31.68 -4.43 2.32
CA LEU A 623 -30.77 -4.76 3.42
C LEU A 623 -31.53 -5.42 4.56
N ASP A 624 -30.84 -6.23 5.36
CA ASP A 624 -31.45 -6.71 6.60
C ASP A 624 -31.56 -5.58 7.65
N PHE A 625 -32.41 -5.78 8.65
CA PHE A 625 -32.70 -4.75 9.66
C PHE A 625 -31.44 -4.31 10.44
N ASN A 626 -30.51 -5.23 10.72
CA ASN A 626 -29.30 -4.92 11.47
C ASN A 626 -28.31 -4.12 10.60
N GLU A 627 -28.23 -4.44 9.31
CA GLU A 627 -27.43 -3.69 8.34
C GLU A 627 -27.96 -2.26 8.16
N ALA A 628 -29.28 -2.11 8.01
CA ALA A 628 -29.93 -0.80 7.92
C ALA A 628 -29.67 0.01 9.20
N LEU A 629 -29.91 -0.59 10.38
CA LEU A 629 -29.69 0.06 11.68
C LEU A 629 -28.22 0.49 11.87
N ALA A 630 -27.26 -0.34 11.46
CA ALA A 630 -25.84 -0.01 11.54
C ALA A 630 -25.48 1.18 10.65
N ILE A 631 -26.11 1.32 9.47
CA ILE A 631 -25.93 2.48 8.58
C ILE A 631 -26.53 3.74 9.23
N PHE A 632 -27.76 3.68 9.74
CA PHE A 632 -28.40 4.81 10.43
C PHE A 632 -27.60 5.27 11.66
N ALA A 633 -27.08 4.32 12.45
CA ALA A 633 -26.26 4.61 13.63
C ALA A 633 -24.96 5.36 13.28
N ARG A 634 -24.33 5.06 12.14
CA ARG A 634 -23.12 5.76 11.67
C ARG A 634 -23.38 7.23 11.33
N CYS A 635 -24.61 7.59 11.01
CA CYS A 635 -25.03 8.96 10.73
C CYS A 635 -25.69 9.64 11.96
N GLY A 636 -25.68 9.00 13.14
CA GLY A 636 -26.29 9.56 14.36
C GLY A 636 -27.81 9.46 14.41
N LEU A 637 -28.41 8.61 13.56
CA LEU A 637 -29.86 8.36 13.48
C LEU A 637 -30.22 6.99 14.09
N SER A 638 -29.56 6.61 15.18
CA SER A 638 -29.73 5.29 15.83
C SER A 638 -31.05 5.13 16.59
N ASP A 639 -31.89 6.16 16.63
CA ASP A 639 -33.20 6.09 17.28
C ASP A 639 -34.25 5.59 16.28
N VAL A 640 -35.00 4.56 16.70
CA VAL A 640 -36.09 3.94 15.92
C VAL A 640 -37.11 4.97 15.45
N TYR A 641 -37.32 6.04 16.24
CA TYR A 641 -38.22 7.13 15.84
C TYR A 641 -37.74 7.92 14.62
N PHE A 642 -36.43 8.02 14.36
CA PHE A 642 -35.92 8.67 13.16
C PHE A 642 -35.97 7.77 11.93
N MET A 643 -35.85 6.45 12.11
CA MET A 643 -35.96 5.48 11.01
C MET A 643 -37.37 5.42 10.40
N LEU A 644 -38.40 5.66 11.23
CA LEU A 644 -39.80 5.67 10.82
C LEU A 644 -40.28 7.03 10.27
N ARG A 645 -39.48 8.08 10.39
CA ARG A 645 -39.78 9.39 9.80
C ARG A 645 -39.50 9.38 8.32
N THR A 646 -40.20 10.25 7.61
CA THR A 646 -39.88 10.60 6.23
C THR A 646 -38.77 11.65 6.19
N PRO A 647 -37.98 11.74 5.10
CA PRO A 647 -36.99 12.80 4.93
C PRO A 647 -37.56 14.22 5.12
N ALA A 648 -38.85 14.43 4.83
CA ALA A 648 -39.52 15.72 5.05
C ALA A 648 -39.71 16.09 6.54
N GLU A 649 -39.68 15.11 7.44
CA GLU A 649 -39.88 15.27 8.90
C GLU A 649 -38.56 15.31 9.68
N LEU A 650 -37.43 15.24 8.97
CA LEU A 650 -36.08 15.36 9.53
C LEU A 650 -35.63 16.83 9.48
N SER A 651 -34.75 17.20 10.42
CA SER A 651 -34.07 18.51 10.33
C SER A 651 -33.11 18.52 9.14
N ASP A 652 -32.79 19.69 8.59
CA ASP A 652 -31.82 19.85 7.48
C ASP A 652 -30.44 19.22 7.75
N GLY A 653 -30.11 18.93 9.00
CA GLY A 653 -28.86 18.29 9.40
C GLY A 653 -28.91 16.76 9.50
N GLN A 654 -30.11 16.18 9.53
CA GLN A 654 -30.38 14.74 9.56
C GLN A 654 -30.66 14.27 8.14
#